data_AF-A0A819KSY7-F1
#
_entry.id   AF-A0A819KSY7-F1
#
_cell.length_a   1.000
_cell.length_b   1.000
_cell.length_c   1.000
_cell.angle_alpha   90.00
_cell.angle_beta   90.00
_cell.angle_gamma   90.00
#
_symmetry.space_group_name_H-M   'P 1'
#
loop_
_entity.id
_entity.type
_entity.pdbx_description
1 polymer ?
#
loop_
_entity_poly.entity_id
_entity_poly.type
_entity_poly.pdbx_seq_one_letter_code
_entity_poly.pdbx_strand_id
1 'polypeptide(L)'
;MKSTSFMISIFVLLPIFSWCATSTVANNLQSANLDGLKNQFQTAMKSFSDVASLHYALAGIKELDVQAPDTFCNDIKRLVDKSNIESIYHATEAAKSLANCKLPAEDYRSTISSTIQSDKSTTADIYYAVRSSVNLGVNVDEATIEKRLNSLAKTDDSVLSQGYALLTGAQLNHAIAKYYADTINDLVQQADEVDGRTLQYEGGVGATALIFNAFHEVSEKADSPIKIDPKQLMKFASYFSTKRHVATLRSAYYLTKAFKYLSDTKNSIPVVVTRVNPSTIHSQNPSVLISVTNLFGQSVGEMTVMAESAKRKDDGVVVVSKQKLTPKASDFSVYELPFYDKKIPRGFYTIHLSLTPRTEGKFIGLTDITIDVKVTSEGTLENAELNVVDRDNTAQAKTYKLTYPNSLSDKLEIDYHQKLIMKFQIKDKQTQEFIRVHQAFLRFTNKKSNKEVIYLAEPTDGDNSLYKVEVDLTTNANDFQHQSGAYELNLMVGDALLQNGFSWKIKDTIQLSFHEESAADKDHGSFYSAKPEIIHQFRADEKRPPTIVSLVFSALTLLPLLVLLILWVTLGFNLSGLPLGLSLLGFHISHGAVFALMFFYWRYLDMFQTIRYLALVSIPLFLFGHRLLATLAARRE
;
A
#
# COMPACT_ATOMS: atom_id res chain seq x y z
N MET A 1 49.23 -26.40 -11.17
CA MET A 1 49.65 -27.76 -11.57
C MET A 1 49.54 -28.67 -10.36
N LYS A 2 48.71 -29.73 -10.45
CA LYS A 2 48.40 -30.78 -9.45
C LYS A 2 47.83 -30.31 -8.09
N SER A 3 46.56 -30.64 -7.81
CA SER A 3 46.23 -31.67 -6.81
C SER A 3 44.72 -31.93 -6.74
N THR A 4 44.33 -33.14 -7.17
CA THR A 4 43.34 -34.05 -6.54
C THR A 4 42.08 -33.48 -5.91
N SER A 5 40.95 -33.70 -6.59
CA SER A 5 39.59 -33.64 -6.06
C SER A 5 39.35 -34.71 -5.00
N PHE A 6 38.98 -34.28 -3.79
CA PHE A 6 38.42 -35.13 -2.74
C PHE A 6 36.90 -34.89 -2.73
N MET A 7 36.13 -35.88 -3.18
CA MET A 7 34.67 -35.83 -3.20
C MET A 7 34.15 -36.30 -1.83
N ILE A 8 33.86 -35.36 -0.93
CA ILE A 8 33.19 -35.65 0.34
C ILE A 8 31.68 -35.69 0.07
N SER A 9 31.12 -36.90 0.09
CA SER A 9 29.68 -37.11 0.15
C SER A 9 29.16 -36.66 1.51
N ILE A 10 28.47 -35.52 1.55
CA ILE A 10 27.65 -35.12 2.70
C ILE A 10 26.25 -35.67 2.46
N PHE A 11 25.92 -36.77 3.16
CA PHE A 11 24.56 -37.26 3.32
C PHE A 11 23.77 -36.23 4.14
N VAL A 12 22.96 -35.40 3.48
CA VAL A 12 21.93 -34.60 4.15
C VAL A 12 20.73 -35.51 4.39
N LEU A 13 20.67 -36.07 5.60
CA LEU A 13 19.46 -36.67 6.17
C LEU A 13 18.42 -35.56 6.39
N LEU A 14 17.57 -35.35 5.39
CA LEU A 14 16.33 -34.58 5.54
C LEU A 14 15.39 -35.37 6.47
N PRO A 15 14.95 -34.82 7.62
CA PRO A 15 13.85 -35.41 8.35
C PRO A 15 12.59 -35.24 7.50
N ILE A 16 12.02 -36.37 7.08
CA ILE A 16 10.65 -36.43 6.57
C ILE A 16 9.75 -36.10 7.76
N PHE A 17 9.55 -34.81 8.02
CA PHE A 17 8.37 -34.37 8.74
C PHE A 17 7.19 -34.68 7.82
N SER A 18 6.55 -35.82 8.09
CA SER A 18 5.18 -36.04 7.68
C SER A 18 4.33 -34.98 8.39
N TRP A 19 4.25 -33.80 7.79
CA TRP A 19 3.16 -32.88 8.03
C TRP A 19 1.91 -33.56 7.48
N CYS A 20 1.31 -34.40 8.33
CA CYS A 20 -0.13 -34.54 8.32
C CYS A 20 -0.70 -33.25 8.94
N ALA A 21 -0.47 -32.11 8.28
CA ALA A 21 -1.25 -30.92 8.51
C ALA A 21 -2.60 -31.20 7.87
N THR A 22 -3.50 -31.83 8.61
CA THR A 22 -4.93 -31.63 8.35
C THR A 22 -5.19 -30.16 8.56
N SER A 23 -5.06 -29.37 7.50
CA SER A 23 -5.48 -27.98 7.45
C SER A 23 -7.00 -27.91 7.51
N THR A 24 -7.60 -28.33 8.63
CA THR A 24 -8.96 -27.94 8.98
C THR A 24 -8.90 -26.48 9.42
N VAL A 25 -8.61 -25.60 8.47
CA VAL A 25 -8.70 -24.17 8.69
C VAL A 25 -10.15 -23.79 8.53
N ALA A 26 -10.68 -23.17 9.58
CA ALA A 26 -12.09 -22.91 9.78
C ALA A 26 -12.76 -22.20 8.60
N ASN A 27 -13.91 -22.73 8.18
CA ASN A 27 -14.78 -22.14 7.16
C ASN A 27 -15.77 -21.15 7.79
N ASN A 28 -15.26 -20.15 8.51
CA ASN A 28 -16.14 -19.13 9.07
C ASN A 28 -16.55 -18.16 7.97
N LEU A 29 -17.75 -18.37 7.44
CA LEU A 29 -18.41 -17.39 6.61
C LEU A 29 -18.68 -16.12 7.42
N GLN A 30 -18.63 -14.99 6.74
CA GLN A 30 -19.07 -13.71 7.28
C GLN A 30 -20.38 -13.28 6.61
N SER A 31 -21.23 -12.59 7.35
CA SER A 31 -22.42 -11.97 6.77
C SER A 31 -22.03 -10.89 5.77
N ALA A 32 -22.84 -10.77 4.72
CA ALA A 32 -22.67 -9.76 3.69
C ALA A 32 -22.72 -8.36 4.29
N ASN A 33 -21.88 -7.45 3.78
CA ASN A 33 -21.92 -6.04 4.14
C ASN A 33 -23.04 -5.31 3.38
N LEU A 34 -24.30 -5.68 3.67
CA LEU A 34 -25.47 -5.17 2.95
C LEU A 34 -25.61 -3.65 3.08
N ASP A 35 -25.31 -3.09 4.25
CA ASP A 35 -25.33 -1.63 4.46
C ASP A 35 -24.28 -0.92 3.61
N GLY A 36 -23.07 -1.48 3.51
CA GLY A 36 -22.02 -0.96 2.63
C GLY A 36 -22.44 -0.96 1.16
N LEU A 37 -23.03 -2.07 0.69
CA LEU A 37 -23.55 -2.19 -0.68
C LEU A 37 -24.71 -1.22 -0.93
N LYS A 38 -25.66 -1.13 0.00
CA LYS A 38 -26.78 -0.18 -0.05
C LYS A 38 -26.29 1.27 -0.15
N ASN A 39 -25.33 1.66 0.70
CA ASN A 39 -24.74 2.99 0.68
C ASN A 39 -24.02 3.27 -0.64
N GLN A 40 -23.33 2.28 -1.21
CA GLN A 40 -22.66 2.40 -2.51
C GLN A 40 -23.66 2.66 -3.63
N PHE A 41 -24.75 1.90 -3.72
CA PHE A 41 -25.80 2.12 -4.71
C PHE A 41 -26.52 3.46 -4.53
N GLN A 42 -26.86 3.83 -3.29
CA GLN A 42 -27.50 5.11 -2.99
C GLN A 42 -26.61 6.32 -3.34
N THR A 43 -25.30 6.19 -3.16
CA THR A 43 -24.35 7.24 -3.54
C THR A 43 -24.27 7.36 -5.05
N ALA A 44 -24.21 6.23 -5.78
CA ALA A 44 -24.22 6.24 -7.25
C ALA A 44 -25.52 6.82 -7.84
N MET A 45 -26.67 6.64 -7.19
CA MET A 45 -27.92 7.27 -7.62
C MET A 45 -27.94 8.80 -7.45
N LYS A 46 -27.08 9.37 -6.60
CA LYS A 46 -26.98 10.83 -6.42
C LYS A 46 -26.07 11.49 -7.47
N SER A 47 -25.09 10.76 -7.99
CA SER A 47 -24.12 11.27 -8.95
C SER A 47 -23.70 10.14 -9.90
N PHE A 48 -24.13 10.25 -11.15
CA PHE A 48 -23.85 9.30 -12.23
C PHE A 48 -23.52 10.05 -13.52
N SER A 49 -22.59 9.49 -14.31
CA SER A 49 -22.15 10.04 -15.60
C SER A 49 -22.73 9.30 -16.81
N ASP A 50 -23.15 8.05 -16.61
CA ASP A 50 -23.47 7.12 -17.68
C ASP A 50 -24.62 6.18 -17.28
N VAL A 51 -25.25 5.58 -18.29
CA VAL A 51 -26.41 4.69 -18.10
C VAL A 51 -26.05 3.37 -17.41
N ALA A 52 -24.80 2.91 -17.49
CA ALA A 52 -24.36 1.67 -16.87
C ALA A 52 -24.28 1.80 -15.34
N SER A 53 -23.70 2.90 -14.86
CA SER A 53 -23.67 3.27 -13.45
C SER A 53 -25.09 3.38 -12.88
N LEU A 54 -26.01 4.02 -13.62
CA LEU A 54 -27.41 4.14 -13.23
C LEU A 54 -28.12 2.78 -13.21
N HIS A 55 -27.92 1.92 -14.23
CA HIS A 55 -28.42 0.55 -14.24
C HIS A 55 -28.00 -0.19 -12.98
N TYR A 56 -26.70 -0.36 -12.74
CA TYR A 56 -26.23 -1.19 -11.62
C TYR A 56 -26.66 -0.64 -10.26
N ALA A 57 -26.80 0.68 -10.12
CA ALA A 57 -27.33 1.28 -8.90
C ALA A 57 -28.82 0.97 -8.68
N LEU A 58 -29.66 1.11 -9.72
CA LEU A 58 -31.09 0.84 -9.66
C LEU A 58 -31.41 -0.66 -9.51
N ALA A 59 -30.70 -1.52 -10.25
CA ALA A 59 -30.86 -2.96 -10.14
C ALA A 59 -30.34 -3.47 -8.78
N GLY A 60 -29.18 -2.96 -8.32
CA GLY A 60 -28.60 -3.33 -7.03
C GLY A 60 -29.47 -2.94 -5.84
N ILE A 61 -30.05 -1.74 -5.83
CA ILE A 61 -30.93 -1.30 -4.75
C ILE A 61 -32.25 -2.08 -4.74
N LYS A 62 -32.74 -2.48 -5.92
CA LYS A 62 -33.91 -3.36 -6.07
C LYS A 62 -33.65 -4.76 -5.51
N GLU A 63 -32.44 -5.31 -5.68
CA GLU A 63 -32.10 -6.62 -5.09
C GLU A 63 -32.11 -6.61 -3.55
N LEU A 64 -31.96 -5.44 -2.94
CA LEU A 64 -32.06 -5.19 -1.49
C LEU A 64 -33.48 -4.79 -1.05
N ASP A 65 -34.50 -5.05 -1.88
CA ASP A 65 -35.92 -4.75 -1.64
C ASP A 65 -36.21 -3.26 -1.37
N VAL A 66 -35.39 -2.37 -1.92
CA VAL A 66 -35.59 -0.91 -1.84
C VAL A 66 -36.00 -0.38 -3.22
N GLN A 67 -37.18 0.25 -3.26
CA GLN A 67 -37.70 0.82 -4.50
C GLN A 67 -37.08 2.20 -4.79
N ALA A 68 -36.58 2.37 -6.01
CA ALA A 68 -36.04 3.65 -6.49
C ALA A 68 -37.14 4.53 -7.10
N PRO A 69 -37.01 5.87 -7.05
CA PRO A 69 -37.93 6.81 -7.70
C PRO A 69 -38.03 6.64 -9.22
N ASP A 70 -39.25 6.66 -9.76
CA ASP A 70 -39.49 6.58 -11.21
C ASP A 70 -38.95 7.81 -11.98
N THR A 71 -38.54 8.89 -11.30
CA THR A 71 -37.94 10.08 -11.91
C THR A 71 -36.69 9.77 -12.73
N PHE A 72 -35.94 8.73 -12.35
CA PHE A 72 -34.76 8.26 -13.09
C PHE A 72 -35.08 7.76 -14.50
N CYS A 73 -36.35 7.50 -14.84
CA CYS A 73 -36.74 7.11 -16.20
C CYS A 73 -36.39 8.18 -17.24
N ASN A 74 -36.46 9.46 -16.88
CA ASN A 74 -36.07 10.56 -17.77
C ASN A 74 -34.55 10.60 -17.97
N ASP A 75 -33.77 10.31 -16.93
CA ASP A 75 -32.31 10.20 -17.03
C ASP A 75 -31.88 9.05 -17.92
N ILE A 76 -32.54 7.89 -17.82
CA ILE A 76 -32.28 6.73 -18.70
C ILE A 76 -32.50 7.12 -20.17
N LYS A 77 -33.63 7.77 -20.49
CA LYS A 77 -33.94 8.22 -21.86
C LYS A 77 -32.95 9.25 -22.40
N ARG A 78 -32.36 10.06 -21.52
CA ARG A 78 -31.35 11.08 -21.88
C ARG A 78 -29.96 10.48 -22.10
N LEU A 79 -29.58 9.48 -21.31
CA LEU A 79 -28.23 8.91 -21.31
C LEU A 79 -28.04 7.75 -22.30
N VAL A 80 -29.12 7.11 -22.73
CA VAL A 80 -29.04 5.96 -23.66
C VAL A 80 -28.48 6.38 -25.01
N ASP A 81 -27.44 5.69 -25.46
CA ASP A 81 -26.91 5.75 -26.82
C ASP A 81 -27.56 4.65 -27.66
N LYS A 82 -28.46 5.04 -28.56
CA LYS A 82 -29.23 4.12 -29.41
C LYS A 82 -28.36 3.38 -30.44
N SER A 83 -27.12 3.81 -30.65
CA SER A 83 -26.19 3.17 -31.59
C SER A 83 -25.30 2.10 -30.94
N ASN A 84 -25.29 2.02 -29.61
CA ASN A 84 -24.44 1.12 -28.84
C ASN A 84 -25.26 0.08 -28.09
N ILE A 85 -25.06 -1.20 -28.38
CA ILE A 85 -25.85 -2.29 -27.80
C ILE A 85 -25.67 -2.42 -26.27
N GLU A 86 -24.48 -2.19 -25.75
CA GLU A 86 -24.22 -2.21 -24.31
C GLU A 86 -24.98 -1.08 -23.61
N SER A 87 -25.00 0.12 -24.21
CA SER A 87 -25.79 1.26 -23.70
C SER A 87 -27.29 0.96 -23.69
N ILE A 88 -27.83 0.33 -24.74
CA ILE A 88 -29.22 -0.12 -24.82
C ILE A 88 -29.54 -1.17 -23.75
N TYR A 89 -28.64 -2.14 -23.55
CA TYR A 89 -28.77 -3.14 -22.50
C TYR A 89 -28.87 -2.52 -21.12
N HIS A 90 -27.96 -1.60 -20.79
CA HIS A 90 -28.01 -0.88 -19.53
C HIS A 90 -29.29 -0.06 -19.38
N ALA A 91 -29.73 0.63 -20.43
CA ALA A 91 -30.96 1.41 -20.40
C ALA A 91 -32.20 0.55 -20.14
N THR A 92 -32.31 -0.60 -20.82
CA THR A 92 -33.48 -1.48 -20.68
C THR A 92 -33.52 -2.20 -19.33
N GLU A 93 -32.39 -2.64 -18.79
CA GLU A 93 -32.33 -3.22 -17.43
C GLU A 93 -32.59 -2.15 -16.34
N ALA A 94 -32.07 -0.94 -16.52
CA ALA A 94 -32.37 0.19 -15.63
C ALA A 94 -33.88 0.49 -15.62
N ALA A 95 -34.51 0.54 -16.80
CA ALA A 95 -35.95 0.79 -16.93
C ALA A 95 -36.78 -0.32 -16.27
N LYS A 96 -36.40 -1.59 -16.43
CA LYS A 96 -37.04 -2.75 -15.77
C LYS A 96 -36.89 -2.75 -14.25
N SER A 97 -35.90 -2.05 -13.73
CA SER A 97 -35.69 -1.88 -12.28
C SER A 97 -36.65 -0.85 -11.67
N LEU A 98 -37.29 0.00 -12.49
CA LEU A 98 -38.31 0.97 -12.08
C LEU A 98 -39.72 0.40 -12.24
N ALA A 99 -40.70 0.97 -11.53
CA ALA A 99 -42.07 0.45 -11.56
C ALA A 99 -42.82 0.90 -12.82
N ASN A 100 -42.61 2.16 -13.25
CA ASN A 100 -43.40 2.77 -14.32
C ASN A 100 -42.56 3.28 -15.51
N CYS A 101 -41.37 2.72 -15.76
CA CYS A 101 -40.54 3.15 -16.89
C CYS A 101 -40.69 2.23 -18.11
N LYS A 102 -41.17 2.77 -19.22
CA LYS A 102 -41.26 2.08 -20.51
C LYS A 102 -40.41 2.79 -21.56
N LEU A 103 -39.60 2.01 -22.28
CA LEU A 103 -38.79 2.46 -23.40
C LEU A 103 -39.45 1.99 -24.72
N PRO A 104 -39.51 2.85 -25.76
CA PRO A 104 -40.13 2.49 -27.04
C PRO A 104 -39.25 1.50 -27.82
N ALA A 105 -39.75 0.28 -28.07
CA ALA A 105 -38.96 -0.79 -28.69
C ALA A 105 -38.43 -0.45 -30.11
N GLU A 106 -39.21 0.31 -30.89
CA GLU A 106 -38.84 0.66 -32.27
C GLU A 106 -37.57 1.50 -32.37
N ASP A 107 -37.23 2.27 -31.32
CA ASP A 107 -36.01 3.09 -31.28
C ASP A 107 -34.72 2.27 -31.25
N TYR A 108 -34.79 0.99 -30.89
CA TYR A 108 -33.62 0.13 -30.63
C TYR A 108 -33.55 -1.09 -31.55
N ARG A 109 -34.63 -1.38 -32.29
CA ARG A 109 -34.79 -2.60 -33.10
C ARG A 109 -33.68 -2.79 -34.14
N SER A 110 -33.25 -1.71 -34.80
CA SER A 110 -32.21 -1.76 -35.84
C SER A 110 -30.86 -2.19 -35.26
N THR A 111 -30.42 -1.57 -34.17
CA THR A 111 -29.16 -1.88 -33.48
C THR A 111 -29.15 -3.28 -32.87
N ILE A 112 -30.27 -3.71 -32.28
CA ILE A 112 -30.42 -5.08 -31.77
C ILE A 112 -30.30 -6.11 -32.90
N SER A 113 -31.03 -5.89 -34.00
CA SER A 113 -31.05 -6.83 -35.13
C SER A 113 -29.69 -6.92 -35.82
N SER A 114 -29.02 -5.78 -36.03
CA SER A 114 -27.69 -5.74 -36.64
C SER A 114 -26.64 -6.41 -35.75
N THR A 115 -26.74 -6.28 -34.43
CA THR A 115 -25.85 -6.95 -33.48
C THR A 115 -26.01 -8.47 -33.53
N ILE A 116 -27.24 -8.98 -33.56
CA ILE A 116 -27.48 -10.44 -33.64
C ILE A 116 -26.94 -11.04 -34.96
N GLN A 117 -27.01 -10.27 -36.05
CA GLN A 117 -26.60 -10.74 -37.39
C GLN A 117 -25.11 -10.55 -37.70
N SER A 118 -24.42 -9.65 -37.00
CA SER A 118 -23.03 -9.26 -37.30
C SER A 118 -22.02 -10.32 -36.88
N ASP A 119 -21.13 -10.74 -37.78
CA ASP A 119 -20.00 -11.65 -37.47
C ASP A 119 -18.94 -11.04 -36.55
N LYS A 120 -19.01 -9.73 -36.28
CA LYS A 120 -18.08 -9.04 -35.37
C LYS A 120 -18.57 -9.01 -33.92
N SER A 121 -19.80 -9.40 -33.66
CA SER A 121 -20.41 -9.32 -32.32
C SER A 121 -19.90 -10.43 -31.42
N THR A 122 -19.52 -10.05 -30.19
CA THR A 122 -19.04 -10.96 -29.14
C THR A 122 -20.20 -11.66 -28.44
N THR A 123 -19.90 -12.69 -27.62
CA THR A 123 -20.93 -13.36 -26.81
C THR A 123 -21.63 -12.39 -25.84
N ALA A 124 -20.91 -11.40 -25.32
CA ALA A 124 -21.49 -10.34 -24.49
C ALA A 124 -22.46 -9.45 -25.29
N ASP A 125 -22.11 -9.08 -26.52
CA ASP A 125 -23.00 -8.29 -27.39
C ASP A 125 -24.29 -9.03 -27.73
N ILE A 126 -24.19 -10.34 -27.98
CA ILE A 126 -25.37 -11.21 -28.19
C ILE A 126 -26.23 -11.24 -26.93
N TYR A 127 -25.63 -11.43 -25.75
CA TYR A 127 -26.36 -11.38 -24.47
C TYR A 127 -27.08 -10.03 -24.28
N TYR A 128 -26.37 -8.92 -24.51
CA TYR A 128 -26.92 -7.57 -24.41
C TYR A 128 -28.11 -7.36 -25.36
N ALA A 129 -28.01 -7.83 -26.61
CA ALA A 129 -29.09 -7.75 -27.60
C ALA A 129 -30.31 -8.59 -27.21
N VAL A 130 -30.11 -9.83 -26.76
CA VAL A 130 -31.20 -10.72 -26.35
C VAL A 130 -31.90 -10.19 -25.11
N ARG A 131 -31.15 -9.84 -24.07
CA ARG A 131 -31.71 -9.33 -22.82
C ARG A 131 -32.45 -8.01 -23.02
N SER A 132 -31.93 -7.12 -23.87
CA SER A 132 -32.64 -5.90 -24.28
C SER A 132 -33.96 -6.22 -24.99
N SER A 133 -33.97 -7.19 -25.90
CA SER A 133 -35.18 -7.61 -26.63
C SER A 133 -36.25 -8.13 -25.68
N VAL A 134 -35.88 -8.99 -24.73
CA VAL A 134 -36.80 -9.51 -23.71
C VAL A 134 -37.37 -8.37 -22.86
N ASN A 135 -36.54 -7.43 -22.43
CA ASN A 135 -36.99 -6.28 -21.63
C ASN A 135 -37.92 -5.33 -22.40
N LEU A 136 -37.76 -5.22 -23.72
CA LEU A 136 -38.61 -4.43 -24.61
C LEU A 136 -39.85 -5.19 -25.09
N GLY A 137 -40.00 -6.47 -24.75
CA GLY A 137 -41.11 -7.32 -25.21
C GLY A 137 -41.03 -7.66 -26.71
N VAL A 138 -39.83 -7.68 -27.28
CA VAL A 138 -39.58 -8.03 -28.69
C VAL A 138 -39.17 -9.49 -28.77
N ASN A 139 -39.87 -10.28 -29.59
CA ASN A 139 -39.51 -11.67 -29.85
C ASN A 139 -38.18 -11.74 -30.62
N VAL A 140 -37.32 -12.66 -30.20
CA VAL A 140 -36.04 -12.93 -30.84
C VAL A 140 -36.08 -14.24 -31.63
N ASP A 141 -35.31 -14.32 -32.70
CA ASP A 141 -35.11 -15.58 -33.44
C ASP A 141 -34.10 -16.45 -32.68
N GLU A 142 -34.64 -17.33 -31.84
CA GLU A 142 -33.87 -18.20 -30.96
C GLU A 142 -32.96 -19.18 -31.73
N ALA A 143 -33.38 -19.64 -32.92
CA ALA A 143 -32.58 -20.55 -33.74
C ALA A 143 -31.35 -19.84 -34.31
N THR A 144 -31.51 -18.58 -34.74
CA THR A 144 -30.37 -17.76 -35.15
C THR A 144 -29.44 -17.53 -33.96
N ILE A 145 -29.95 -17.19 -32.77
CA ILE A 145 -29.14 -16.96 -31.58
C ILE A 145 -28.34 -18.21 -31.18
N GLU A 146 -28.97 -19.37 -31.14
CA GLU A 146 -28.30 -20.63 -30.83
C GLU A 146 -27.17 -20.93 -31.82
N LYS A 147 -27.41 -20.73 -33.12
CA LYS A 147 -26.37 -20.86 -34.16
C LYS A 147 -25.22 -19.88 -33.92
N ARG A 148 -25.51 -18.64 -33.52
CA ARG A 148 -24.49 -17.62 -33.20
C ARG A 148 -23.67 -18.01 -31.99
N LEU A 149 -24.30 -18.42 -30.89
CA LEU A 149 -23.60 -18.85 -29.68
C LEU A 149 -22.70 -20.06 -29.94
N ASN A 150 -23.18 -21.04 -30.72
CA ASN A 150 -22.38 -22.21 -31.12
C ASN A 150 -21.19 -21.85 -32.02
N SER A 151 -21.30 -20.78 -32.82
CA SER A 151 -20.18 -20.27 -33.60
C SER A 151 -19.15 -19.56 -32.72
N LEU A 152 -19.61 -18.74 -31.79
CA LEU A 152 -18.75 -17.96 -30.88
C LEU A 152 -17.99 -18.84 -29.89
N ALA A 153 -18.63 -19.92 -29.41
CA ALA A 153 -17.98 -20.91 -28.54
C ALA A 153 -16.76 -21.60 -29.19
N LYS A 154 -16.64 -21.58 -30.53
CA LYS A 154 -15.47 -22.11 -31.25
C LYS A 154 -14.31 -21.13 -31.33
N THR A 155 -14.58 -19.84 -31.13
CA THR A 155 -13.60 -18.75 -31.29
C THR A 155 -13.19 -18.12 -29.96
N ASP A 156 -14.04 -18.20 -28.94
CA ASP A 156 -13.79 -17.68 -27.60
C ASP A 156 -14.34 -18.66 -26.56
N ASP A 157 -13.44 -19.45 -26.00
CA ASP A 157 -13.69 -20.44 -24.96
C ASP A 157 -13.48 -19.88 -23.53
N SER A 158 -13.31 -18.56 -23.38
CA SER A 158 -13.15 -17.95 -22.07
C SER A 158 -14.35 -18.20 -21.15
N VAL A 159 -14.09 -18.37 -19.86
CA VAL A 159 -15.15 -18.61 -18.86
C VAL A 159 -16.17 -17.46 -18.84
N LEU A 160 -15.73 -16.23 -19.09
CA LEU A 160 -16.63 -15.07 -19.16
C LEU A 160 -17.56 -15.14 -20.38
N SER A 161 -17.06 -15.56 -21.54
CA SER A 161 -17.88 -15.83 -22.74
C SER A 161 -18.92 -16.91 -22.45
N GLN A 162 -18.52 -18.03 -21.82
CA GLN A 162 -19.42 -19.09 -21.40
C GLN A 162 -20.48 -18.60 -20.39
N GLY A 163 -20.10 -17.73 -19.46
CA GLY A 163 -21.02 -17.07 -18.52
C GLY A 163 -22.09 -16.22 -19.21
N TYR A 164 -21.72 -15.45 -20.24
CA TYR A 164 -22.70 -14.71 -21.05
C TYR A 164 -23.59 -15.62 -21.89
N ALA A 165 -23.06 -16.75 -22.39
CA ALA A 165 -23.86 -17.74 -23.09
C ALA A 165 -24.93 -18.37 -22.17
N LEU A 166 -24.59 -18.68 -20.92
CA LEU A 166 -25.53 -19.15 -19.90
C LEU A 166 -26.63 -18.12 -19.62
N LEU A 167 -26.25 -16.85 -19.40
CA LEU A 167 -27.21 -15.77 -19.19
C LEU A 167 -28.12 -15.55 -20.40
N THR A 168 -27.59 -15.73 -21.61
CA THR A 168 -28.38 -15.68 -22.85
C THR A 168 -29.36 -16.85 -22.90
N GLY A 169 -28.90 -18.07 -22.65
CA GLY A 169 -29.73 -19.28 -22.59
C GLY A 169 -30.89 -19.16 -21.60
N ALA A 170 -30.67 -18.49 -20.46
CA ALA A 170 -31.71 -18.21 -19.48
C ALA A 170 -32.86 -17.32 -20.01
N GLN A 171 -32.65 -16.62 -21.12
CA GLN A 171 -33.67 -15.76 -21.76
C GLN A 171 -34.44 -16.44 -22.89
N LEU A 172 -34.00 -17.63 -23.33
CA LEU A 172 -34.57 -18.33 -24.49
C LEU A 172 -35.58 -19.40 -24.04
N ASN A 173 -36.09 -20.21 -24.97
CA ASN A 173 -37.00 -21.30 -24.64
C ASN A 173 -36.40 -22.32 -23.65
N HIS A 174 -37.28 -23.12 -23.07
CA HIS A 174 -36.95 -24.12 -22.06
C HIS A 174 -35.93 -25.18 -22.56
N ALA A 175 -35.98 -25.58 -23.82
CA ALA A 175 -35.07 -26.60 -24.36
C ALA A 175 -33.63 -26.06 -24.43
N ILE A 176 -33.44 -24.82 -24.88
CA ILE A 176 -32.13 -24.17 -24.94
C ILE A 176 -31.62 -23.88 -23.53
N ALA A 177 -32.47 -23.38 -22.62
CA ALA A 177 -32.09 -23.17 -21.23
C ALA A 177 -31.60 -24.48 -20.57
N LYS A 178 -32.28 -25.61 -20.84
CA LYS A 178 -31.86 -26.92 -20.32
C LYS A 178 -30.50 -27.36 -20.86
N TYR A 179 -30.22 -27.17 -22.14
CA TYR A 179 -28.91 -27.46 -22.73
C TYR A 179 -27.79 -26.72 -21.99
N TYR A 180 -27.96 -25.42 -21.75
CA TYR A 180 -26.99 -24.61 -21.01
C TYR A 180 -26.94 -24.94 -19.50
N ALA A 181 -28.06 -25.32 -18.88
CA ALA A 181 -28.06 -25.76 -17.49
C ALA A 181 -27.24 -27.07 -17.32
N ASP A 182 -27.22 -27.93 -18.33
CA ASP A 182 -26.41 -29.16 -18.30
C ASP A 182 -24.90 -28.90 -18.35
N THR A 183 -24.45 -27.75 -18.87
CA THR A 183 -23.01 -27.37 -18.89
C THR A 183 -22.52 -26.71 -17.61
N ILE A 184 -23.40 -26.44 -16.62
CA ILE A 184 -23.02 -25.78 -15.36
C ILE A 184 -21.92 -26.55 -14.64
N ASN A 185 -22.05 -27.87 -14.54
CA ASN A 185 -21.07 -28.69 -13.83
C ASN A 185 -19.66 -28.54 -14.45
N ASP A 186 -19.57 -28.51 -15.78
CA ASP A 186 -18.28 -28.36 -16.47
C ASP A 186 -17.66 -26.99 -16.19
N LEU A 187 -18.47 -25.93 -16.10
CA LEU A 187 -17.98 -24.61 -15.76
C LEU A 187 -17.54 -24.51 -14.30
N VAL A 188 -18.27 -25.15 -13.38
CA VAL A 188 -17.90 -25.22 -11.96
C VAL A 188 -16.54 -25.92 -11.76
N GLN A 189 -16.24 -26.95 -12.57
CA GLN A 189 -14.93 -27.62 -12.52
C GLN A 189 -13.78 -26.78 -13.09
N GLN A 190 -14.08 -25.75 -13.89
CA GLN A 190 -13.09 -24.79 -14.38
C GLN A 190 -12.76 -23.69 -13.36
N ALA A 191 -13.47 -23.63 -12.22
CA ALA A 191 -13.18 -22.63 -11.19
C ALA A 191 -11.85 -22.91 -10.48
N ASP A 192 -11.05 -21.86 -10.30
CA ASP A 192 -9.80 -21.93 -9.57
C ASP A 192 -10.05 -22.13 -8.08
N GLU A 193 -9.43 -23.18 -7.54
CA GLU A 193 -9.42 -23.45 -6.10
C GLU A 193 -8.21 -22.80 -5.44
N VAL A 194 -8.47 -21.86 -4.52
CA VAL A 194 -7.42 -21.17 -3.75
C VAL A 194 -7.37 -21.73 -2.33
N ASP A 195 -6.20 -22.23 -1.93
CA ASP A 195 -5.88 -22.76 -0.60
C ASP A 195 -6.85 -23.83 -0.06
N GLY A 196 -7.60 -24.51 -0.94
CA GLY A 196 -8.63 -25.47 -0.54
C GLY A 196 -9.94 -24.84 -0.01
N ARG A 197 -10.07 -23.51 -0.02
CA ARG A 197 -11.11 -22.78 0.74
C ARG A 197 -12.09 -22.01 -0.11
N THR A 198 -11.66 -21.52 -1.27
CA THR A 198 -12.49 -20.64 -2.10
C THR A 198 -12.43 -21.06 -3.55
N LEU A 199 -13.57 -20.94 -4.24
CA LEU A 199 -13.66 -21.10 -5.68
C LEU A 199 -13.90 -19.73 -6.30
N GLN A 200 -13.13 -19.43 -7.35
CA GLN A 200 -13.22 -18.18 -8.09
C GLN A 200 -12.89 -18.42 -9.57
N TYR A 201 -13.16 -17.44 -10.41
CA TYR A 201 -12.68 -17.43 -11.79
C TYR A 201 -11.72 -16.25 -12.00
N GLU A 202 -10.91 -16.34 -13.04
CA GLU A 202 -10.16 -15.21 -13.56
C GLU A 202 -11.09 -14.02 -13.85
N GLY A 203 -10.63 -12.80 -13.55
CA GLY A 203 -11.47 -11.58 -13.59
C GLY A 203 -12.10 -11.18 -12.24
N GLY A 204 -11.80 -11.92 -11.17
CA GLY A 204 -12.09 -11.52 -9.80
C GLY A 204 -13.58 -11.60 -9.44
N VAL A 205 -14.01 -10.82 -8.44
CA VAL A 205 -15.38 -10.91 -7.87
C VAL A 205 -16.46 -10.59 -8.88
N GLY A 206 -16.21 -9.67 -9.82
CA GLY A 206 -17.18 -9.28 -10.84
C GLY A 206 -17.50 -10.43 -11.81
N ALA A 207 -16.47 -11.08 -12.36
CA ALA A 207 -16.65 -12.24 -13.24
C ALA A 207 -17.23 -13.43 -12.46
N THR A 208 -16.67 -13.71 -11.28
CA THR A 208 -17.10 -14.84 -10.46
C THR A 208 -18.56 -14.74 -10.04
N ALA A 209 -18.99 -13.58 -9.56
CA ALA A 209 -20.38 -13.37 -9.17
C ALA A 209 -21.31 -13.41 -10.40
N LEU A 210 -20.92 -12.84 -11.55
CA LEU A 210 -21.72 -12.89 -12.77
C LEU A 210 -21.97 -14.34 -13.22
N ILE A 211 -20.92 -15.16 -13.31
CA ILE A 211 -21.02 -16.56 -13.72
C ILE A 211 -21.85 -17.36 -12.70
N PHE A 212 -21.61 -17.13 -11.41
CA PHE A 212 -22.41 -17.76 -10.35
C PHE A 212 -23.89 -17.42 -10.52
N ASN A 213 -24.25 -16.15 -10.73
CA ASN A 213 -25.64 -15.76 -11.00
C ASN A 213 -26.20 -16.41 -12.28
N ALA A 214 -25.37 -16.58 -13.32
CA ALA A 214 -25.78 -17.24 -14.56
C ALA A 214 -26.24 -18.68 -14.33
N PHE A 215 -25.56 -19.42 -13.44
CA PHE A 215 -25.98 -20.77 -13.04
C PHE A 215 -27.38 -20.81 -12.48
N HIS A 216 -27.71 -19.84 -11.62
CA HIS A 216 -29.03 -19.74 -11.01
C HIS A 216 -30.09 -19.33 -12.04
N GLU A 217 -29.85 -18.28 -12.82
CA GLU A 217 -30.83 -17.79 -13.81
C GLU A 217 -31.19 -18.85 -14.87
N VAL A 218 -30.20 -19.57 -15.39
CA VAL A 218 -30.45 -20.60 -16.41
C VAL A 218 -31.13 -21.84 -15.83
N SER A 219 -30.77 -22.23 -14.61
CA SER A 219 -31.38 -23.39 -13.93
C SER A 219 -32.84 -23.12 -13.56
N GLU A 220 -33.16 -21.90 -13.11
CA GLU A 220 -34.53 -21.44 -12.87
C GLU A 220 -35.37 -21.49 -14.16
N LYS A 221 -34.80 -21.04 -15.28
CA LYS A 221 -35.49 -21.08 -16.58
C LYS A 221 -35.70 -22.52 -17.09
N ALA A 222 -34.74 -23.40 -16.82
CA ALA A 222 -34.76 -24.81 -17.22
C ALA A 222 -35.55 -25.74 -16.28
N ASP A 223 -36.11 -25.20 -15.18
CA ASP A 223 -36.75 -25.96 -14.10
C ASP A 223 -35.91 -27.17 -13.64
N SER A 224 -34.60 -26.93 -13.46
CA SER A 224 -33.62 -27.97 -13.14
C SER A 224 -32.81 -27.62 -11.88
N PRO A 225 -32.42 -28.61 -11.06
CA PRO A 225 -31.58 -28.35 -9.90
C PRO A 225 -30.18 -27.94 -10.35
N ILE A 226 -29.61 -26.94 -9.67
CA ILE A 226 -28.25 -26.48 -9.93
C ILE A 226 -27.27 -27.60 -9.56
N LYS A 227 -26.47 -28.03 -10.54
CA LYS A 227 -25.48 -29.10 -10.39
C LYS A 227 -24.18 -28.56 -9.77
N ILE A 228 -24.24 -28.08 -8.53
CA ILE A 228 -23.09 -27.66 -7.72
C ILE A 228 -23.03 -28.51 -6.45
N ASP A 229 -21.90 -29.16 -6.18
CA ASP A 229 -21.71 -29.92 -4.96
C ASP A 229 -21.75 -29.00 -3.72
N PRO A 230 -22.33 -29.42 -2.57
CA PRO A 230 -22.37 -28.60 -1.36
C PRO A 230 -21.01 -28.05 -0.90
N LYS A 231 -19.90 -28.79 -1.09
CA LYS A 231 -18.57 -28.29 -0.75
C LYS A 231 -18.11 -27.21 -1.71
N GLN A 232 -18.40 -27.35 -3.01
CA GLN A 232 -18.12 -26.32 -4.01
C GLN A 232 -18.95 -25.05 -3.73
N LEU A 233 -20.23 -25.21 -3.36
CA LEU A 233 -21.08 -24.11 -2.98
C LEU A 233 -20.56 -23.37 -1.75
N MET A 234 -20.08 -24.10 -0.73
CA MET A 234 -19.41 -23.50 0.44
C MET A 234 -18.15 -22.73 0.06
N LYS A 235 -17.37 -23.20 -0.92
CA LYS A 235 -16.16 -22.50 -1.40
C LYS A 235 -16.52 -21.20 -2.15
N PHE A 236 -17.58 -21.17 -2.96
CA PHE A 236 -18.09 -19.93 -3.56
C PHE A 236 -18.63 -18.97 -2.49
N ALA A 237 -19.42 -19.48 -1.53
CA ALA A 237 -19.93 -18.69 -0.41
C ALA A 237 -18.78 -18.07 0.42
N SER A 238 -17.74 -18.86 0.69
CA SER A 238 -16.51 -18.40 1.35
C SER A 238 -15.86 -17.28 0.56
N TYR A 239 -15.64 -17.48 -0.74
CA TYR A 239 -15.06 -16.46 -1.62
C TYR A 239 -15.83 -15.14 -1.55
N PHE A 240 -17.15 -15.17 -1.76
CA PHE A 240 -17.98 -13.97 -1.73
C PHE A 240 -18.00 -13.30 -0.36
N SER A 241 -18.05 -14.08 0.73
CA SER A 241 -18.05 -13.54 2.10
C SER A 241 -16.79 -12.74 2.46
N THR A 242 -15.64 -13.05 1.83
CA THR A 242 -14.40 -12.27 2.02
C THR A 242 -14.45 -10.90 1.33
N LYS A 243 -15.36 -10.69 0.36
CA LYS A 243 -15.44 -9.46 -0.44
C LYS A 243 -16.35 -8.42 0.22
N ARG A 244 -15.92 -7.91 1.38
CA ARG A 244 -16.68 -6.88 2.13
C ARG A 244 -16.79 -5.53 1.43
N HIS A 245 -15.84 -5.25 0.53
CA HIS A 245 -15.79 -4.03 -0.28
C HIS A 245 -15.49 -4.39 -1.73
N VAL A 246 -16.18 -3.73 -2.65
CA VAL A 246 -16.02 -3.95 -4.09
C VAL A 246 -15.90 -2.61 -4.80
N ALA A 247 -14.95 -2.52 -5.72
CA ALA A 247 -14.60 -1.25 -6.36
C ALA A 247 -15.65 -0.76 -7.36
N THR A 248 -16.29 -1.67 -8.10
CA THR A 248 -17.20 -1.32 -9.21
C THR A 248 -18.65 -1.63 -8.88
N LEU A 249 -19.56 -0.78 -9.35
CA LEU A 249 -21.01 -0.97 -9.19
C LEU A 249 -21.51 -2.27 -9.82
N ARG A 250 -20.93 -2.66 -10.96
CA ARG A 250 -21.15 -3.96 -11.60
C ARG A 250 -20.88 -5.11 -10.64
N SER A 251 -19.71 -5.10 -9.99
CA SER A 251 -19.35 -6.15 -9.05
C SER A 251 -20.24 -6.14 -7.82
N ALA A 252 -20.60 -4.95 -7.31
CA ALA A 252 -21.54 -4.79 -6.19
C ALA A 252 -22.91 -5.40 -6.51
N TYR A 253 -23.44 -5.12 -7.70
CA TYR A 253 -24.72 -5.67 -8.15
C TYR A 253 -24.70 -7.20 -8.21
N TYR A 254 -23.76 -7.79 -8.97
CA TYR A 254 -23.70 -9.24 -9.11
C TYR A 254 -23.36 -9.93 -7.78
N LEU A 255 -22.52 -9.33 -6.93
CA LEU A 255 -22.23 -9.87 -5.60
C LEU A 255 -23.48 -9.86 -4.69
N THR A 256 -24.28 -8.80 -4.73
CA THR A 256 -25.55 -8.71 -3.99
C THR A 256 -26.51 -9.82 -4.42
N LYS A 257 -26.63 -10.04 -5.73
CA LYS A 257 -27.47 -11.10 -6.28
C LYS A 257 -26.96 -12.50 -5.90
N ALA A 258 -25.65 -12.70 -5.91
CA ALA A 258 -25.03 -13.96 -5.48
C ALA A 258 -25.34 -14.25 -3.99
N PHE A 259 -25.24 -13.24 -3.11
CA PHE A 259 -25.64 -13.38 -1.72
C PHE A 259 -27.11 -13.75 -1.55
N LYS A 260 -28.00 -13.25 -2.43
CA LYS A 260 -29.44 -13.50 -2.38
C LYS A 260 -29.74 -14.95 -2.74
N TYR A 261 -29.14 -15.44 -3.82
CA TYR A 261 -29.23 -16.87 -4.18
C TYR A 261 -28.67 -17.79 -3.09
N LEU A 262 -27.57 -17.40 -2.46
CA LEU A 262 -27.03 -18.16 -1.33
C LEU A 262 -27.89 -18.07 -0.05
N SER A 263 -28.89 -17.19 -0.01
CA SER A 263 -29.73 -16.96 1.16
C SER A 263 -31.17 -17.47 1.03
N ASP A 264 -31.66 -17.67 -0.21
CA ASP A 264 -33.06 -17.97 -0.52
C ASP A 264 -33.25 -19.22 -1.42
N THR A 265 -32.21 -20.03 -1.60
CA THR A 265 -32.33 -21.28 -2.37
C THR A 265 -33.05 -22.37 -1.58
N LYS A 266 -33.87 -23.17 -2.28
CA LYS A 266 -34.75 -24.17 -1.64
C LYS A 266 -34.00 -25.20 -0.79
N ASN A 267 -32.81 -25.66 -1.20
CA ASN A 267 -32.18 -26.87 -0.62
C ASN A 267 -30.68 -26.79 -0.23
N SER A 268 -29.99 -25.65 -0.31
CA SER A 268 -28.54 -25.59 0.02
C SER A 268 -28.08 -24.22 0.55
N ILE A 269 -28.61 -23.76 1.68
CA ILE A 269 -28.30 -22.44 2.25
C ILE A 269 -27.06 -22.53 3.17
N PRO A 270 -25.94 -21.84 2.88
CA PRO A 270 -24.81 -21.74 3.80
C PRO A 270 -25.17 -21.00 5.08
N VAL A 271 -24.84 -21.61 6.21
CA VAL A 271 -25.04 -21.00 7.53
C VAL A 271 -23.82 -20.15 7.90
N VAL A 272 -24.09 -18.92 8.31
CA VAL A 272 -23.12 -17.94 8.77
C VAL A 272 -23.15 -17.91 10.29
N VAL A 273 -21.99 -18.18 10.89
CA VAL A 273 -21.80 -18.04 12.34
C VAL A 273 -20.81 -16.93 12.61
N THR A 274 -21.28 -15.87 13.28
CA THR A 274 -20.47 -14.70 13.61
C THR A 274 -20.53 -14.42 15.09
N ARG A 275 -19.47 -13.82 15.65
CA ARG A 275 -19.45 -13.39 17.04
C ARG A 275 -20.08 -11.99 17.16
N VAL A 276 -21.01 -11.82 18.09
CA VAL A 276 -21.76 -10.57 18.29
C VAL A 276 -21.02 -9.62 19.22
N ASN A 277 -20.44 -10.13 20.31
CA ASN A 277 -19.70 -9.33 21.28
C ASN A 277 -18.18 -9.34 21.00
N PRO A 278 -17.37 -8.51 21.68
CA PRO A 278 -15.91 -8.51 21.50
C PRO A 278 -15.25 -9.86 21.83
N SER A 279 -14.04 -10.10 21.31
CA SER A 279 -13.27 -11.33 21.56
C SER A 279 -12.88 -11.53 23.01
N THR A 280 -12.92 -10.45 23.78
CA THR A 280 -12.36 -10.36 25.11
C THR A 280 -13.39 -10.80 26.14
N ILE A 281 -13.10 -11.91 26.82
CA ILE A 281 -13.93 -12.47 27.89
C ILE A 281 -13.34 -12.08 29.24
N HIS A 282 -14.19 -11.52 30.08
CA HIS A 282 -13.86 -11.00 31.41
C HIS A 282 -15.13 -10.84 32.24
N SER A 283 -15.05 -10.39 33.51
CA SER A 283 -16.20 -10.33 34.41
C SER A 283 -17.36 -9.46 33.92
N GLN A 284 -17.11 -8.37 33.20
CA GLN A 284 -18.15 -7.53 32.60
C GLN A 284 -18.66 -8.05 31.25
N ASN A 285 -17.94 -8.95 30.59
CA ASN A 285 -18.36 -9.65 29.36
C ASN A 285 -18.11 -11.15 29.51
N PRO A 286 -18.91 -11.85 30.33
CA PRO A 286 -18.59 -13.20 30.80
C PRO A 286 -18.88 -14.32 29.79
N SER A 287 -19.66 -14.03 28.75
CA SER A 287 -20.15 -15.02 27.79
C SER A 287 -19.66 -14.72 26.38
N VAL A 288 -19.56 -15.76 25.55
CA VAL A 288 -19.40 -15.62 24.10
C VAL A 288 -20.80 -15.57 23.49
N LEU A 289 -21.11 -14.49 22.77
CA LEU A 289 -22.36 -14.35 22.04
C LEU A 289 -22.11 -14.57 20.56
N ILE A 290 -22.87 -15.47 19.96
CA ILE A 290 -22.74 -15.81 18.55
C ILE A 290 -24.09 -15.65 17.86
N SER A 291 -24.08 -15.18 16.62
CA SER A 291 -25.26 -15.06 15.77
C SER A 291 -25.17 -16.12 14.67
N VAL A 292 -26.29 -16.81 14.46
CA VAL A 292 -26.46 -17.85 13.44
C VAL A 292 -27.49 -17.35 12.43
N THR A 293 -27.03 -17.02 11.23
CA THR A 293 -27.82 -16.38 10.17
C THR A 293 -27.49 -16.96 8.80
N ASN A 294 -28.16 -16.53 7.74
CA ASN A 294 -27.71 -16.73 6.36
C ASN A 294 -26.76 -15.59 5.93
N LEU A 295 -26.27 -15.62 4.69
CA LEU A 295 -25.37 -14.58 4.17
C LEU A 295 -26.01 -13.19 4.12
N PHE A 296 -27.33 -13.09 4.02
CA PHE A 296 -28.09 -11.85 4.12
C PHE A 296 -28.33 -11.37 5.57
N GLY A 297 -27.86 -12.09 6.59
CA GLY A 297 -28.08 -11.75 7.99
C GLY A 297 -29.49 -12.06 8.50
N GLN A 298 -30.29 -12.81 7.74
CA GLN A 298 -31.62 -13.25 8.15
C GLN A 298 -31.54 -14.50 9.02
N SER A 299 -32.56 -14.69 9.87
CA SER A 299 -32.65 -15.89 10.73
C SER A 299 -32.82 -17.15 9.89
N VAL A 300 -32.08 -18.21 10.28
CA VAL A 300 -32.17 -19.55 9.70
C VAL A 300 -33.13 -20.47 10.46
N GLY A 301 -33.92 -19.92 11.38
CA GLY A 301 -34.81 -20.67 12.26
C GLY A 301 -34.10 -21.26 13.48
N GLU A 302 -34.83 -22.09 14.23
CA GLU A 302 -34.33 -22.72 15.46
C GLU A 302 -33.27 -23.79 15.13
N MET A 303 -32.09 -23.66 15.74
CA MET A 303 -30.99 -24.60 15.60
C MET A 303 -30.48 -25.03 16.98
N THR A 304 -30.04 -26.29 17.10
CA THR A 304 -29.23 -26.71 18.24
C THR A 304 -27.79 -26.36 17.95
N VAL A 305 -27.21 -25.49 18.79
CA VAL A 305 -25.80 -25.09 18.67
C VAL A 305 -25.00 -25.70 19.82
N MET A 306 -23.90 -26.37 19.47
CA MET A 306 -23.04 -27.06 20.43
C MET A 306 -21.59 -26.59 20.30
N ALA A 307 -20.99 -26.22 21.42
CA ALA A 307 -19.55 -26.08 21.55
C ALA A 307 -18.93 -27.46 21.78
N GLU A 308 -18.45 -28.07 20.70
CA GLU A 308 -17.81 -29.39 20.70
C GLU A 308 -16.57 -29.39 21.59
N SER A 309 -15.74 -28.35 21.41
CA SER A 309 -14.59 -28.11 22.27
C SER A 309 -14.22 -26.63 22.30
N ALA A 310 -13.67 -26.15 23.42
CA ALA A 310 -12.89 -24.93 23.46
C ALA A 310 -11.46 -25.29 23.85
N LYS A 311 -10.51 -25.05 22.94
CA LYS A 311 -9.10 -25.42 23.11
C LYS A 311 -8.25 -24.18 23.32
N ARG A 312 -7.36 -24.22 24.30
CA ARG A 312 -6.32 -23.21 24.46
C ARG A 312 -5.33 -23.32 23.31
N LYS A 313 -4.96 -22.19 22.69
CA LYS A 313 -4.09 -22.17 21.51
C LYS A 313 -2.65 -22.60 21.80
N ASP A 314 -2.17 -22.35 23.02
CA ASP A 314 -0.76 -22.55 23.38
C ASP A 314 -0.40 -24.04 23.54
N ASP A 315 -1.27 -24.83 24.18
CA ASP A 315 -1.01 -26.23 24.54
C ASP A 315 -2.14 -27.21 24.16
N GLY A 316 -3.21 -26.73 23.53
CA GLY A 316 -4.32 -27.55 23.07
C GLY A 316 -5.27 -28.02 24.18
N VAL A 317 -5.10 -27.57 25.43
CA VAL A 317 -5.94 -28.01 26.55
C VAL A 317 -7.41 -27.64 26.31
N VAL A 318 -8.29 -28.62 26.46
CA VAL A 318 -9.74 -28.46 26.30
C VAL A 318 -10.34 -27.95 27.61
N VAL A 319 -10.93 -26.76 27.60
CA VAL A 319 -11.56 -26.12 28.78
C VAL A 319 -13.09 -26.17 28.76
N VAL A 320 -13.68 -26.45 27.59
CA VAL A 320 -15.11 -26.73 27.42
C VAL A 320 -15.22 -27.92 26.47
N SER A 321 -16.12 -28.86 26.76
CA SER A 321 -16.42 -29.97 25.87
C SER A 321 -17.92 -30.23 25.84
N LYS A 322 -18.48 -30.42 24.64
CA LYS A 322 -19.88 -30.78 24.37
C LYS A 322 -20.89 -29.94 25.17
N GLN A 323 -20.72 -28.62 25.17
CA GLN A 323 -21.64 -27.71 25.83
C GLN A 323 -22.66 -27.16 24.85
N LYS A 324 -23.95 -27.37 25.13
CA LYS A 324 -25.04 -26.75 24.38
C LYS A 324 -25.12 -25.25 24.71
N LEU A 325 -25.27 -24.42 23.68
CA LEU A 325 -25.50 -22.98 23.84
C LEU A 325 -26.99 -22.68 24.04
N THR A 326 -27.28 -21.60 24.76
CA THR A 326 -28.65 -21.16 25.05
C THR A 326 -29.06 -20.00 24.14
N PRO A 327 -30.20 -20.08 23.41
CA PRO A 327 -30.68 -18.95 22.62
C PRO A 327 -31.09 -17.80 23.54
N LYS A 328 -30.83 -16.55 23.12
CA LYS A 328 -31.29 -15.37 23.85
C LYS A 328 -32.79 -15.18 23.65
N ALA A 329 -33.50 -14.89 24.74
CA ALA A 329 -34.94 -14.66 24.71
C ALA A 329 -35.35 -13.45 23.85
N SER A 330 -34.45 -12.48 23.67
CA SER A 330 -34.68 -11.29 22.83
C SER A 330 -34.50 -11.54 21.33
N ASP A 331 -33.68 -12.52 20.95
CA ASP A 331 -33.34 -12.83 19.56
C ASP A 331 -32.90 -14.29 19.44
N PHE A 332 -33.75 -15.12 18.84
CA PHE A 332 -33.52 -16.57 18.64
C PHE A 332 -32.40 -16.89 17.64
N SER A 333 -31.87 -15.90 16.90
CA SER A 333 -30.67 -16.07 16.08
C SER A 333 -29.39 -15.97 16.89
N VAL A 334 -29.44 -15.46 18.12
CA VAL A 334 -28.27 -15.25 18.99
C VAL A 334 -28.21 -16.30 20.08
N TYR A 335 -27.06 -16.95 20.19
CA TYR A 335 -26.77 -18.00 21.16
C TYR A 335 -25.68 -17.56 22.12
N GLU A 336 -25.85 -17.93 23.38
CA GLU A 336 -24.95 -17.60 24.47
C GLU A 336 -24.20 -18.83 24.97
N LEU A 337 -22.88 -18.69 25.07
CA LEU A 337 -21.98 -19.63 25.72
C LEU A 337 -21.36 -18.95 26.95
N PRO A 338 -21.83 -19.24 28.18
CA PRO A 338 -21.14 -18.81 29.40
C PRO A 338 -19.72 -19.39 29.43
N PHE A 339 -18.72 -18.51 29.54
CA PHE A 339 -17.32 -18.89 29.39
C PHE A 339 -16.47 -18.49 30.61
N TYR A 340 -16.70 -17.31 31.17
CA TYR A 340 -15.93 -16.78 32.31
C TYR A 340 -16.21 -17.52 33.63
N ASP A 341 -17.46 -17.89 33.89
CA ASP A 341 -17.91 -18.51 35.16
C ASP A 341 -17.23 -19.85 35.46
N LYS A 342 -16.65 -20.48 34.43
CA LYS A 342 -15.90 -21.73 34.53
C LYS A 342 -14.50 -21.59 35.11
N LYS A 343 -14.10 -20.38 35.54
CA LYS A 343 -12.74 -20.06 36.03
C LYS A 343 -11.65 -20.50 35.04
N ILE A 344 -11.93 -20.31 33.75
CA ILE A 344 -11.00 -20.64 32.67
C ILE A 344 -9.78 -19.71 32.81
N PRO A 345 -8.54 -20.24 32.80
CA PRO A 345 -7.34 -19.40 32.90
C PRO A 345 -7.27 -18.38 31.76
N ARG A 346 -6.60 -17.25 31.99
CA ARG A 346 -6.30 -16.29 30.92
C ARG A 346 -5.56 -16.98 29.76
N GLY A 347 -5.85 -16.57 28.54
CA GLY A 347 -5.29 -17.24 27.36
C GLY A 347 -6.08 -16.97 26.09
N PHE A 348 -5.52 -17.42 24.97
CA PHE A 348 -6.22 -17.45 23.68
C PHE A 348 -6.86 -18.81 23.48
N TYR A 349 -8.12 -18.82 23.05
CA TYR A 349 -8.93 -20.01 22.88
C TYR A 349 -9.59 -20.04 21.51
N THR A 350 -9.67 -21.25 20.94
CA THR A 350 -10.46 -21.54 19.74
C THR A 350 -11.61 -22.46 20.13
N ILE A 351 -12.83 -22.01 19.88
CA ILE A 351 -14.07 -22.74 20.16
C ILE A 351 -14.52 -23.39 18.86
N HIS A 352 -14.60 -24.72 18.84
CA HIS A 352 -15.18 -25.48 17.74
C HIS A 352 -16.69 -25.65 17.95
N LEU A 353 -17.47 -25.26 16.95
CA LEU A 353 -18.93 -25.29 16.98
C LEU A 353 -19.48 -26.29 15.98
N SER A 354 -20.60 -26.90 16.34
CA SER A 354 -21.46 -27.68 15.45
C SER A 354 -22.91 -27.20 15.59
N LEU A 355 -23.65 -27.29 14.48
CA LEU A 355 -25.04 -26.89 14.40
C LEU A 355 -25.88 -28.06 13.90
N THR A 356 -27.07 -28.21 14.49
CA THR A 356 -28.05 -29.20 14.06
C THR A 356 -29.37 -28.50 13.79
N PRO A 357 -29.82 -28.40 12.53
CA PRO A 357 -31.11 -27.80 12.20
C PRO A 357 -32.25 -28.72 12.61
N ARG A 358 -33.43 -28.13 12.88
CA ARG A 358 -34.64 -28.91 13.16
C ARG A 358 -35.19 -29.65 11.93
N THR A 359 -34.94 -29.12 10.74
CA THR A 359 -35.30 -29.72 9.45
C THR A 359 -34.01 -30.03 8.68
N GLU A 360 -33.76 -31.30 8.43
CA GLU A 360 -32.57 -31.75 7.71
C GLU A 360 -32.62 -31.38 6.21
N GLY A 361 -31.45 -31.28 5.57
CA GLY A 361 -31.32 -31.16 4.12
C GLY A 361 -31.46 -29.75 3.52
N LYS A 362 -31.79 -28.72 4.32
CA LYS A 362 -31.89 -27.32 3.83
C LYS A 362 -30.59 -26.52 3.94
N PHE A 363 -29.79 -26.80 4.97
CA PHE A 363 -28.65 -25.98 5.38
C PHE A 363 -27.32 -26.71 5.22
N ILE A 364 -26.27 -25.98 4.84
CA ILE A 364 -24.91 -26.49 4.67
C ILE A 364 -23.90 -25.65 5.49
N GLY A 365 -22.72 -26.19 5.73
CA GLY A 365 -21.70 -25.54 6.57
C GLY A 365 -22.01 -25.61 8.07
N LEU A 366 -22.53 -26.75 8.54
CA LEU A 366 -22.99 -26.95 9.92
C LEU A 366 -21.90 -27.44 10.88
N THR A 367 -20.73 -27.82 10.37
CA THR A 367 -19.58 -28.35 11.14
C THR A 367 -18.31 -27.57 10.81
N ASP A 368 -17.23 -27.83 11.55
CA ASP A 368 -15.91 -27.22 11.34
C ASP A 368 -15.88 -25.69 11.46
N ILE A 369 -16.85 -25.14 12.20
CA ILE A 369 -16.93 -23.73 12.54
C ILE A 369 -16.03 -23.48 13.74
N THR A 370 -15.27 -22.39 13.72
CA THR A 370 -14.44 -22.01 14.85
C THR A 370 -14.66 -20.57 15.27
N ILE A 371 -14.53 -20.26 16.55
CA ILE A 371 -14.54 -18.87 17.02
C ILE A 371 -13.36 -18.66 17.95
N ASP A 372 -12.58 -17.63 17.64
CA ASP A 372 -11.47 -17.22 18.48
C ASP A 372 -11.90 -16.20 19.52
N VAL A 373 -11.54 -16.49 20.77
CA VAL A 373 -11.75 -15.62 21.93
C VAL A 373 -10.47 -15.53 22.76
N LYS A 374 -10.36 -14.49 23.56
CA LYS A 374 -9.29 -14.35 24.55
C LYS A 374 -9.89 -14.10 25.92
N VAL A 375 -9.47 -14.87 26.91
CA VAL A 375 -9.82 -14.64 28.32
C VAL A 375 -8.75 -13.75 28.91
N THR A 376 -9.16 -12.61 29.46
CA THR A 376 -8.25 -11.63 30.03
C THR A 376 -8.48 -11.48 31.52
N SER A 377 -7.44 -11.08 32.24
CA SER A 377 -7.50 -10.83 33.68
C SER A 377 -6.95 -9.44 34.03
N GLU A 378 -7.29 -8.97 35.23
CA GLU A 378 -6.65 -7.82 35.85
C GLU A 378 -5.42 -8.29 36.63
N GLY A 379 -4.31 -7.56 36.49
CA GLY A 379 -3.08 -7.82 37.23
C GLY A 379 -2.84 -6.75 38.29
N THR A 380 -2.31 -7.16 39.45
CA THR A 380 -1.85 -6.27 40.52
C THR A 380 -0.33 -6.33 40.61
N LEU A 381 0.31 -5.16 40.71
CA LEU A 381 1.75 -5.08 40.93
C LEU A 381 2.06 -5.41 42.40
N GLU A 382 2.87 -6.42 42.61
CA GLU A 382 3.28 -6.93 43.92
C GLU A 382 4.81 -6.98 44.01
N ASN A 383 5.33 -6.96 45.24
CA ASN A 383 6.77 -7.07 45.52
C ASN A 383 7.65 -6.10 44.70
N ALA A 384 7.13 -4.90 44.40
CA ALA A 384 7.87 -3.88 43.67
C ALA A 384 8.90 -3.19 44.57
N GLU A 385 10.18 -3.31 44.21
CA GLU A 385 11.28 -2.70 44.94
C GLU A 385 12.32 -2.10 43.99
N LEU A 386 12.86 -0.96 44.39
CA LEU A 386 13.97 -0.29 43.73
C LEU A 386 15.18 -0.32 44.64
N ASN A 387 16.27 -0.94 44.20
CA ASN A 387 17.49 -1.07 44.97
C ASN A 387 18.58 -0.21 44.31
N VAL A 388 19.23 0.63 45.11
CA VAL A 388 20.48 1.31 44.72
C VAL A 388 21.61 0.61 45.43
N VAL A 389 22.56 0.08 44.66
CA VAL A 389 23.64 -0.77 45.17
C VAL A 389 24.97 -0.19 44.70
N ASP A 390 25.95 -0.11 45.58
CA ASP A 390 27.33 0.18 45.21
C ASP A 390 27.91 -1.00 44.42
N ARG A 391 28.64 -0.72 43.34
CA ARG A 391 29.20 -1.73 42.44
C ARG A 391 30.23 -2.60 43.14
N ASP A 392 31.04 -2.02 44.02
CA ASP A 392 32.17 -2.70 44.66
C ASP A 392 31.77 -3.32 46.03
N ASN A 393 30.61 -2.91 46.58
CA ASN A 393 30.12 -3.44 47.86
C ASN A 393 28.60 -3.67 47.88
N THR A 394 28.18 -4.89 47.55
CA THR A 394 26.76 -5.29 47.56
C THR A 394 26.12 -5.33 48.96
N ALA A 395 26.89 -5.21 50.04
CA ALA A 395 26.37 -5.29 51.41
C ALA A 395 25.64 -4.02 51.89
N GLN A 396 25.79 -2.88 51.19
CA GLN A 396 25.15 -1.60 51.53
C GLN A 396 24.07 -1.19 50.51
N ALA A 397 23.22 -2.13 50.10
CA ALA A 397 22.10 -1.83 49.21
C ALA A 397 21.03 -0.98 49.93
N LYS A 398 20.63 0.15 49.32
CA LYS A 398 19.48 0.94 49.76
C LYS A 398 18.23 0.50 48.99
N THR A 399 17.30 -0.14 49.69
CA THR A 399 16.05 -0.65 49.12
C THR A 399 14.89 0.30 49.38
N TYR A 400 14.19 0.68 48.31
CA TYR A 400 12.96 1.45 48.34
C TYR A 400 11.79 0.55 47.95
N LYS A 401 10.88 0.28 48.90
CA LYS A 401 9.63 -0.43 48.58
C LYS A 401 8.69 0.50 47.84
N LEU A 402 8.13 0.03 46.73
CA LEU A 402 7.27 0.83 45.88
C LEU A 402 5.83 0.35 45.98
N THR A 403 4.88 1.29 46.03
CA THR A 403 3.45 1.00 46.08
C THR A 403 2.75 1.67 44.91
N TYR A 404 2.35 0.89 43.90
CA TYR A 404 1.57 1.40 42.77
C TYR A 404 0.19 1.89 43.24
N PRO A 405 -0.33 3.04 42.75
CA PRO A 405 0.23 3.92 41.71
C PRO A 405 1.03 5.12 42.25
N ASN A 406 1.43 5.13 43.52
CA ASN A 406 2.06 6.28 44.15
C ASN A 406 3.50 6.49 43.66
N SER A 407 3.92 7.73 43.49
CA SER A 407 5.32 8.04 43.19
C SER A 407 6.19 8.04 44.46
N LEU A 408 7.45 7.64 44.30
CA LEU A 408 8.44 7.63 45.37
C LEU A 408 8.74 9.07 45.82
N SER A 409 8.65 9.34 47.12
CA SER A 409 8.89 10.67 47.70
C SER A 409 10.38 10.96 47.90
N ASP A 410 11.17 9.95 48.25
CA ASP A 410 12.61 10.06 48.52
C ASP A 410 13.39 10.65 47.35
N LYS A 411 14.41 11.46 47.65
CA LYS A 411 15.37 11.91 46.65
C LYS A 411 16.24 10.72 46.22
N LEU A 412 16.45 10.61 44.90
CA LEU A 412 17.25 9.56 44.30
C LEU A 412 18.33 10.21 43.43
N GLU A 413 19.57 10.05 43.87
CA GLU A 413 20.77 10.53 43.21
C GLU A 413 21.68 9.31 43.07
N ILE A 414 22.10 9.01 41.84
CA ILE A 414 22.84 7.80 41.49
C ILE A 414 24.04 8.21 40.66
N ASP A 415 25.23 7.82 41.10
CA ASP A 415 26.48 8.10 40.41
C ASP A 415 27.05 6.84 39.72
N TYR A 416 28.14 7.03 38.98
CA TYR A 416 28.78 5.97 38.19
C TYR A 416 29.35 4.81 39.04
N HIS A 417 29.48 4.94 40.36
CA HIS A 417 29.87 3.84 41.26
C HIS A 417 28.67 2.99 41.70
N GLN A 418 27.46 3.40 41.34
CA GLN A 418 26.22 2.74 41.74
C GLN A 418 25.48 2.12 40.56
N LYS A 419 24.70 1.09 40.87
CA LYS A 419 23.76 0.46 39.96
C LYS A 419 22.36 0.45 40.53
N LEU A 420 21.37 0.58 39.64
CA LEU A 420 19.96 0.53 39.95
C LEU A 420 19.41 -0.86 39.61
N ILE A 421 18.78 -1.51 40.57
CA ILE A 421 18.10 -2.80 40.37
C ILE A 421 16.63 -2.65 40.73
N MET A 422 15.75 -2.77 39.75
CA MET A 422 14.30 -2.82 39.96
C MET A 422 13.83 -4.27 39.92
N LYS A 423 13.00 -4.66 40.89
CA LYS A 423 12.30 -5.95 40.88
C LYS A 423 10.81 -5.77 41.11
N PHE A 424 10.00 -6.64 40.52
CA PHE A 424 8.56 -6.67 40.73
C PHE A 424 7.94 -7.98 40.23
N GLN A 425 6.72 -8.26 40.68
CA GLN A 425 5.89 -9.35 40.18
C GLN A 425 4.51 -8.83 39.81
N ILE A 426 3.86 -9.48 38.85
CA ILE A 426 2.46 -9.21 38.51
C ILE A 426 1.63 -10.40 39.00
N LYS A 427 0.62 -10.14 39.80
CA LYS A 427 -0.29 -11.15 40.35
C LYS A 427 -1.65 -11.06 39.67
N ASP A 428 -2.17 -12.17 39.18
CA ASP A 428 -3.50 -12.24 38.58
C ASP A 428 -4.58 -12.13 39.67
N LYS A 429 -5.53 -11.22 39.51
CA LYS A 429 -6.60 -10.99 40.49
C LYS A 429 -7.58 -12.16 40.60
N GLN A 430 -7.78 -12.92 39.53
CA GLN A 430 -8.73 -14.03 39.47
C GLN A 430 -8.13 -15.33 40.01
N THR A 431 -6.95 -15.71 39.55
CA THR A 431 -6.30 -16.96 39.99
C THR A 431 -5.46 -16.80 41.25
N GLN A 432 -5.09 -15.57 41.60
CA GLN A 432 -4.14 -15.24 42.68
C GLN A 432 -2.72 -15.80 42.44
N GLU A 433 -2.42 -16.21 41.22
CA GLU A 433 -1.09 -16.70 40.82
C GLU A 433 -0.25 -15.57 40.23
N PHE A 434 1.07 -15.67 40.35
CA PHE A 434 1.97 -14.74 39.67
C PHE A 434 2.08 -15.09 38.19
N ILE A 435 2.05 -14.05 37.36
CA ILE A 435 1.91 -14.18 35.92
C ILE A 435 3.04 -13.49 35.16
N ARG A 436 3.43 -14.12 34.06
CA ARG A 436 4.37 -13.54 33.09
C ARG A 436 3.60 -12.64 32.11
N VAL A 437 4.04 -11.42 31.95
CA VAL A 437 3.54 -10.44 30.96
C VAL A 437 4.42 -10.45 29.70
N HIS A 438 3.83 -10.04 28.58
CA HIS A 438 4.52 -9.97 27.29
C HIS A 438 5.51 -8.80 27.20
N GLN A 439 5.18 -7.65 27.81
CA GLN A 439 5.99 -6.44 27.80
C GLN A 439 6.16 -5.91 29.23
N ALA A 440 7.41 -5.68 29.61
CA ALA A 440 7.81 -5.16 30.90
C ALA A 440 9.06 -4.32 30.69
N PHE A 441 8.95 -3.01 30.84
CA PHE A 441 10.02 -2.07 30.52
C PHE A 441 10.26 -1.06 31.63
N LEU A 442 11.53 -0.76 31.90
CA LEU A 442 11.93 0.37 32.72
C LEU A 442 12.45 1.47 31.79
N ARG A 443 11.77 2.62 31.77
CA ARG A 443 12.11 3.76 30.94
C ARG A 443 12.67 4.91 31.76
N PHE A 444 13.76 5.46 31.27
CA PHE A 444 14.37 6.70 31.72
C PHE A 444 14.15 7.77 30.66
N THR A 445 13.58 8.92 31.03
CA THR A 445 13.39 10.03 30.09
C THR A 445 14.17 11.25 30.57
N ASN A 446 15.15 11.72 29.80
CA ASN A 446 15.91 12.91 30.14
C ASN A 446 15.01 14.14 30.03
N LYS A 447 14.86 14.92 31.11
CA LYS A 447 13.94 16.07 31.14
C LYS A 447 14.34 17.24 30.25
N LYS A 448 15.63 17.35 29.91
CA LYS A 448 16.15 18.44 29.09
C LYS A 448 16.10 18.11 27.61
N SER A 449 16.53 16.91 27.22
CA SER A 449 16.60 16.49 25.81
C SER A 449 15.36 15.73 25.34
N ASN A 450 14.47 15.32 26.26
CA ASN A 450 13.33 14.44 26.01
C ASN A 450 13.70 13.08 25.38
N LYS A 451 14.97 12.69 25.43
CA LYS A 451 15.44 11.38 25.00
C LYS A 451 15.01 10.31 25.99
N GLU A 452 14.63 9.15 25.48
CA GLU A 452 14.29 7.99 26.29
C GLU A 452 15.31 6.87 26.14
N VAL A 453 15.61 6.22 27.27
CA VAL A 453 16.40 4.99 27.35
C VAL A 453 15.52 3.94 28.00
N ILE A 454 15.35 2.80 27.34
CA ILE A 454 14.38 1.78 27.75
C ILE A 454 15.13 0.46 27.96
N TYR A 455 14.99 -0.11 29.15
CA TYR A 455 15.50 -1.43 29.49
C TYR A 455 14.36 -2.44 29.57
N LEU A 456 14.58 -3.62 29.02
CA LEU A 456 13.71 -4.78 29.21
C LEU A 456 13.88 -5.29 30.64
N ALA A 457 12.77 -5.48 31.34
CA ALA A 457 12.76 -6.26 32.57
C ALA A 457 12.59 -7.73 32.22
N GLU A 458 13.54 -8.56 32.62
CA GLU A 458 13.55 -9.99 32.31
C GLU A 458 13.12 -10.78 33.55
N PRO A 459 12.37 -11.89 33.38
CA PRO A 459 12.11 -12.79 34.48
C PRO A 459 13.42 -13.44 34.96
N THR A 460 13.62 -13.56 36.26
CA THR A 460 14.84 -14.13 36.86
C THR A 460 14.97 -15.64 36.62
N ASP A 461 16.21 -16.11 36.49
CA ASP A 461 16.53 -17.53 36.42
C ASP A 461 15.97 -18.30 37.64
N GLY A 462 15.01 -19.20 37.40
CA GLY A 462 14.38 -20.03 38.44
C GLY A 462 12.99 -19.58 38.91
N ASP A 463 12.62 -18.30 38.72
CA ASP A 463 11.25 -17.80 38.94
C ASP A 463 10.80 -16.96 37.74
N ASN A 464 10.02 -17.59 36.86
CA ASN A 464 9.49 -17.00 35.62
C ASN A 464 8.53 -15.83 35.85
N SER A 465 8.19 -15.50 37.09
CA SER A 465 7.24 -14.44 37.45
C SER A 465 7.90 -13.21 38.08
N LEU A 466 9.10 -13.35 38.64
CA LEU A 466 9.86 -12.26 39.23
C LEU A 466 10.67 -11.54 38.16
N TYR A 467 10.26 -10.33 37.84
CA TYR A 467 10.98 -9.47 36.91
C TYR A 467 12.12 -8.77 37.63
N LYS A 468 13.29 -8.72 36.97
CA LYS A 468 14.45 -7.96 37.40
C LYS A 468 14.99 -7.17 36.21
N VAL A 469 15.37 -5.92 36.46
CA VAL A 469 16.18 -5.12 35.54
C VAL A 469 17.30 -4.47 36.33
N GLU A 470 18.50 -4.51 35.76
CA GLU A 470 19.72 -3.97 36.36
C GLU A 470 20.31 -2.96 35.38
N VAL A 471 20.53 -1.74 35.86
CA VAL A 471 21.10 -0.62 35.11
C VAL A 471 22.31 -0.14 35.86
N ASP A 472 23.50 -0.46 35.35
CA ASP A 472 24.78 -0.03 35.91
C ASP A 472 25.23 1.24 35.18
N LEU A 473 25.42 2.34 35.90
CA LEU A 473 25.76 3.62 35.26
C LEU A 473 27.16 3.66 34.65
N THR A 474 28.06 2.71 34.97
CA THR A 474 29.32 2.54 34.25
C THR A 474 29.13 1.66 33.01
N THR A 475 28.55 0.47 33.18
CA THR A 475 28.43 -0.50 32.07
C THR A 475 27.47 -0.03 30.99
N ASN A 476 26.38 0.62 31.39
CA ASN A 476 25.33 1.10 30.49
C ASN A 476 25.47 2.58 30.11
N ALA A 477 26.59 3.23 30.43
CA ALA A 477 26.79 4.66 30.19
C ALA A 477 26.55 5.07 28.72
N ASN A 478 26.93 4.20 27.77
CA ASN A 478 26.75 4.42 26.34
C ASN A 478 25.27 4.48 25.92
N ASP A 479 24.39 3.71 26.58
CA ASP A 479 22.94 3.70 26.29
C ASP A 479 22.31 5.07 26.62
N PHE A 480 22.85 5.74 27.64
CA PHE A 480 22.52 7.11 28.02
C PHE A 480 23.34 8.17 27.28
N GLN A 481 24.24 7.76 26.39
CA GLN A 481 25.22 8.64 25.72
C GLN A 481 26.01 9.49 26.72
N HIS A 482 26.26 8.95 27.92
CA HIS A 482 26.92 9.62 29.05
C HIS A 482 26.32 10.99 29.42
N GLN A 483 25.01 11.18 29.24
CA GLN A 483 24.33 12.43 29.58
C GLN A 483 23.95 12.47 31.06
N SER A 484 24.71 13.20 31.88
CA SER A 484 24.33 13.46 33.27
C SER A 484 23.13 14.41 33.35
N GLY A 485 22.28 14.24 34.37
CA GLY A 485 21.21 15.18 34.69
C GLY A 485 19.94 14.54 35.25
N ALA A 486 18.83 15.28 35.12
CA ALA A 486 17.53 14.91 35.64
C ALA A 486 16.76 13.99 34.67
N TYR A 487 16.42 12.79 35.14
CA TYR A 487 15.62 11.81 34.41
C TYR A 487 14.29 11.54 35.11
N GLU A 488 13.26 11.24 34.32
CA GLU A 488 12.00 10.66 34.81
C GLU A 488 12.08 9.13 34.71
N LEU A 489 11.70 8.42 35.78
CA LEU A 489 11.70 6.96 35.84
C LEU A 489 10.28 6.40 35.76
N ASN A 490 10.03 5.58 34.74
CA ASN A 490 8.75 4.94 34.50
C ASN A 490 8.88 3.41 34.42
N LEU A 491 7.93 2.69 35.00
CA LEU A 491 7.73 1.26 34.76
C LEU A 491 6.51 1.06 33.85
N MET A 492 6.69 0.35 32.76
CA MET A 492 5.62 0.03 31.81
C MET A 492 5.39 -1.47 31.78
N VAL A 493 4.12 -1.87 31.89
CA VAL A 493 3.70 -3.27 31.84
C VAL A 493 2.52 -3.41 30.90
N GLY A 494 2.65 -4.32 29.93
CA GLY A 494 1.63 -4.57 28.90
C GLY A 494 1.58 -6.04 28.48
N ASP A 495 0.37 -6.54 28.25
CA ASP A 495 0.13 -7.89 27.75
C ASP A 495 -1.24 -7.90 27.05
N ALA A 496 -1.37 -8.63 25.94
CA ALA A 496 -2.63 -8.77 25.21
C ALA A 496 -3.74 -9.44 26.05
N LEU A 497 -3.34 -10.18 27.10
CA LEU A 497 -4.22 -10.85 28.05
C LEU A 497 -4.44 -10.05 29.36
N LEU A 498 -3.75 -8.93 29.56
CA LEU A 498 -3.89 -8.06 30.73
C LEU A 498 -4.81 -6.88 30.41
N GLN A 499 -5.88 -6.71 31.18
CA GLN A 499 -6.87 -5.64 30.94
C GLN A 499 -6.34 -4.26 31.32
N ASN A 500 -5.61 -4.19 32.42
CA ASN A 500 -5.12 -2.98 33.05
C ASN A 500 -3.60 -2.82 32.86
N GLY A 501 -3.13 -2.88 31.60
CA GLY A 501 -1.76 -2.46 31.28
C GLY A 501 -1.53 -1.01 31.71
N PHE A 502 -0.33 -0.71 32.20
CA PHE A 502 -0.04 0.59 32.82
C PHE A 502 1.34 1.12 32.46
N SER A 503 1.47 2.44 32.50
CA SER A 503 2.74 3.17 32.52
C SER A 503 2.79 3.99 33.80
N TRP A 504 3.57 3.52 34.76
CA TRP A 504 3.65 4.10 36.09
C TRP A 504 4.90 4.97 36.23
N LYS A 505 4.69 6.24 36.54
CA LYS A 505 5.76 7.15 36.95
C LYS A 505 6.18 6.83 38.39
N ILE A 506 7.22 6.01 38.52
CA ILE A 506 7.84 5.67 39.81
C ILE A 506 8.41 6.92 40.44
N LYS A 507 9.18 7.71 39.68
CA LYS A 507 9.80 8.94 40.17
C LYS A 507 9.86 9.98 39.07
N ASP A 508 9.40 11.18 39.39
CA ASP A 508 9.41 12.30 38.46
C ASP A 508 10.82 12.83 38.16
N THR A 509 11.70 12.87 39.16
CA THR A 509 13.10 13.31 38.99
C THR A 509 14.05 12.41 39.76
N ILE A 510 14.92 11.72 39.04
CA ILE A 510 16.13 11.05 39.53
C ILE A 510 17.34 11.78 38.94
N GLN A 511 18.40 11.99 39.71
CA GLN A 511 19.65 12.57 39.19
C GLN A 511 20.63 11.46 38.87
N LEU A 512 21.08 11.39 37.61
CA LEU A 512 22.09 10.44 37.15
C LEU A 512 23.40 11.18 36.84
N SER A 513 24.52 10.64 37.30
CA SER A 513 25.85 11.20 37.06
C SER A 513 26.80 10.16 36.46
N PHE A 514 27.29 10.42 35.25
CA PHE A 514 28.24 9.56 34.52
C PHE A 514 29.68 10.07 34.67
N HIS A 515 30.68 9.18 34.51
CA HIS A 515 32.10 9.53 34.70
C HIS A 515 32.64 10.46 33.60
N GLU A 516 32.30 10.20 32.34
CA GLU A 516 32.70 11.03 31.19
C GLU A 516 31.48 11.79 30.66
N GLU A 517 31.23 13.02 31.14
CA GLU A 517 30.11 13.79 30.60
C GLU A 517 30.29 14.05 29.10
N SER A 518 29.40 13.48 28.28
CA SER A 518 29.35 13.83 26.87
C SER A 518 28.93 15.29 26.74
N ALA A 519 29.60 16.03 25.85
CA ALA A 519 29.13 17.34 25.42
C ALA A 519 27.66 17.24 24.98
N ALA A 520 26.88 18.27 25.31
CA ALA A 520 25.45 18.34 24.99
C ALA A 520 25.20 17.91 23.54
N ASP A 521 24.21 17.02 23.37
CA ASP A 521 23.85 16.47 22.08
C ASP A 521 23.70 17.57 21.04
N LYS A 522 24.30 17.38 19.85
CA LYS A 522 24.12 18.31 18.75
C LYS A 522 22.65 18.21 18.35
N ASP A 523 21.88 19.23 18.70
CA ASP A 523 20.46 19.32 18.40
C ASP A 523 20.21 18.91 16.93
N HIS A 524 19.53 17.79 16.72
CA HIS A 524 19.24 17.31 15.37
C HIS A 524 18.33 18.29 14.61
N GLY A 525 17.65 19.22 15.29
CA GLY A 525 16.98 20.36 14.68
C GLY A 525 17.93 21.24 13.85
N SER A 526 19.23 21.24 14.18
CA SER A 526 20.27 21.93 13.41
C SER A 526 20.40 21.41 11.96
N PHE A 527 20.14 20.13 11.70
CA PHE A 527 20.24 19.57 10.34
C PHE A 527 19.22 20.19 9.37
N TYR A 528 18.07 20.59 9.89
CA TYR A 528 16.99 21.23 9.12
C TYR A 528 16.96 22.75 9.30
N SER A 529 17.89 23.30 10.09
CA SER A 529 18.07 24.75 10.22
C SER A 529 18.75 25.31 8.98
N ALA A 530 18.36 26.53 8.58
CA ALA A 530 19.04 27.22 7.49
C ALA A 530 20.51 27.42 7.85
N LYS A 531 21.41 26.92 6.99
CA LYS A 531 22.84 27.18 7.15
C LYS A 531 23.10 28.68 6.97
N PRO A 532 24.17 29.22 7.59
CA PRO A 532 24.59 30.60 7.33
C PRO A 532 24.77 30.84 5.83
N GLU A 533 24.33 32.01 5.36
CA GLU A 533 24.48 32.42 3.96
C GLU A 533 25.96 32.54 3.58
N ILE A 534 26.34 31.98 2.43
CA ILE A 534 27.70 32.07 1.89
C ILE A 534 27.76 33.25 0.92
N ILE A 535 28.47 34.32 1.30
CA ILE A 535 28.69 35.50 0.45
C ILE A 535 29.96 35.28 -0.36
N HIS A 536 29.86 35.29 -1.70
CA HIS A 536 31.03 35.17 -2.57
C HIS A 536 31.93 36.40 -2.45
N GLN A 537 33.18 36.19 -1.99
CA GLN A 537 34.19 37.26 -1.94
C GLN A 537 34.97 37.31 -3.25
N PHE A 538 34.67 38.31 -4.07
CA PHE A 538 35.44 38.58 -5.28
C PHE A 538 36.89 38.97 -4.92
N ARG A 539 37.83 38.65 -5.81
CA ARG A 539 39.19 39.19 -5.70
C ARG A 539 39.14 40.71 -5.81
N ALA A 540 39.89 41.40 -4.96
CA ALA A 540 40.03 42.85 -5.08
C ALA A 540 40.75 43.21 -6.39
N ASP A 541 40.31 44.28 -7.05
CA ASP A 541 40.96 44.78 -8.26
C ASP A 541 42.42 45.17 -7.97
N GLU A 542 43.31 44.81 -8.90
CA GLU A 542 44.73 45.19 -8.80
C GLU A 542 44.87 46.72 -8.85
N LYS A 543 45.67 47.28 -7.93
CA LYS A 543 45.94 48.72 -7.91
C LYS A 543 46.76 49.13 -9.14
N ARG A 544 46.18 49.97 -10.00
CA ARG A 544 46.89 50.55 -11.16
C ARG A 544 47.81 51.70 -10.71
N PRO A 545 48.96 51.91 -11.38
CA PRO A 545 49.83 53.04 -11.08
C PRO A 545 49.16 54.38 -11.41
N PRO A 546 49.58 55.50 -10.78
CA PRO A 546 49.04 56.83 -11.08
C PRO A 546 49.28 57.22 -12.54
N THR A 547 48.25 57.75 -13.21
CA THR A 547 48.28 58.10 -14.64
C THR A 547 49.44 59.05 -15.01
N ILE A 548 49.80 59.97 -14.11
CA ILE A 548 50.89 60.93 -14.34
C ILE A 548 52.23 60.20 -14.52
N VAL A 549 52.48 59.18 -13.72
CA VAL A 549 53.72 58.38 -13.83
C VAL A 549 53.77 57.69 -15.18
N SER A 550 52.67 57.03 -15.59
CA SER A 550 52.59 56.37 -16.89
C SER A 550 52.78 57.34 -18.08
N LEU A 551 52.22 58.56 -17.99
CA LEU A 551 52.34 59.58 -19.04
C LEU A 551 53.77 60.13 -19.16
N VAL A 552 54.44 60.42 -18.05
CA VAL A 552 55.84 60.89 -18.04
C VAL A 552 56.75 59.84 -18.68
N PHE A 553 56.64 58.57 -18.28
CA PHE A 553 57.46 57.51 -18.86
C PHE A 553 57.14 57.29 -20.35
N SER A 554 55.88 57.41 -20.77
CA SER A 554 55.52 57.35 -22.20
C SER A 554 56.19 58.48 -22.99
N ALA A 555 56.19 59.71 -22.48
CA ALA A 555 56.89 60.82 -23.14
C ALA A 555 58.41 60.61 -23.19
N LEU A 556 59.00 60.08 -22.12
CA LEU A 556 60.42 59.72 -22.08
C LEU A 556 60.78 58.66 -23.12
N THR A 557 59.90 57.70 -23.43
CA THR A 557 60.17 56.72 -24.50
C THR A 557 60.21 57.32 -25.91
N LEU A 558 59.57 58.47 -26.14
CA LEU A 558 59.62 59.19 -27.43
C LEU A 558 60.86 60.09 -27.56
N LEU A 559 61.53 60.42 -26.45
CA LEU A 559 62.67 61.33 -26.43
C LEU A 559 63.87 60.84 -27.27
N PRO A 560 64.27 59.56 -27.24
CA PRO A 560 65.34 59.06 -28.12
C PRO A 560 65.05 59.24 -29.61
N LEU A 561 63.78 59.14 -30.05
CA LEU A 561 63.40 59.37 -31.44
C LEU A 561 63.60 60.85 -31.83
N LEU A 562 63.24 61.78 -30.94
CA LEU A 562 63.48 63.21 -31.15
C LEU A 562 64.98 63.49 -31.25
N VAL A 563 65.79 62.92 -30.36
CA VAL A 563 67.25 63.04 -30.40
C VAL A 563 67.82 62.52 -31.72
N LEU A 564 67.35 61.36 -32.20
CA LEU A 564 67.77 60.81 -33.50
C LEU A 564 67.47 61.77 -34.66
N LEU A 565 66.28 62.37 -34.70
CA LEU A 565 65.91 63.32 -35.75
C LEU A 565 66.78 64.59 -35.72
N ILE A 566 67.08 65.12 -34.53
CA ILE A 566 68.02 66.25 -34.38
C ILE A 566 69.40 65.86 -34.91
N LEU A 567 69.90 64.68 -34.52
CA LEU A 567 71.22 64.21 -34.95
C LEU A 567 71.30 64.07 -36.47
N TRP A 568 70.28 63.50 -37.12
CA TRP A 568 70.23 63.40 -38.59
C TRP A 568 70.33 64.76 -39.29
N VAL A 569 69.64 65.78 -38.77
CA VAL A 569 69.73 67.15 -39.32
C VAL A 569 71.13 67.72 -39.08
N THR A 570 71.69 67.57 -37.88
CA THR A 570 73.02 68.12 -37.56
C THR A 570 74.15 67.45 -38.34
N LEU A 571 74.04 66.15 -38.65
CA LEU A 571 75.03 65.40 -39.42
C LEU A 571 74.88 65.59 -40.94
N GLY A 572 73.86 66.33 -41.40
CA GLY A 572 73.63 66.58 -42.83
C GLY A 572 73.11 65.35 -43.58
N PHE A 573 72.40 64.44 -42.91
CA PHE A 573 71.75 63.31 -43.59
C PHE A 573 70.77 63.84 -44.64
N ASN A 574 70.98 63.46 -45.90
CA ASN A 574 70.15 63.89 -47.02
C ASN A 574 69.69 62.69 -47.84
N LEU A 575 68.61 62.89 -48.59
CA LEU A 575 68.00 61.86 -49.45
C LEU A 575 68.40 62.02 -50.93
N SER A 576 69.54 62.66 -51.22
CA SER A 576 69.95 62.99 -52.59
C SER A 576 70.21 61.75 -53.47
N GLY A 577 70.56 60.62 -52.87
CA GLY A 577 70.86 59.36 -53.56
C GLY A 577 69.63 58.52 -53.96
N LEU A 578 68.39 59.02 -53.75
CA LEU A 578 67.18 58.25 -54.03
C LEU A 578 66.93 58.13 -55.55
N PRO A 579 66.83 56.91 -56.11
CA PRO A 579 66.39 56.72 -57.49
C PRO A 579 64.89 57.04 -57.59
N LEU A 580 64.55 58.27 -57.97
CA LEU A 580 63.17 58.67 -58.22
C LEU A 580 62.59 57.84 -59.38
N GLY A 581 61.80 56.82 -59.04
CA GLY A 581 61.20 55.89 -59.98
C GLY A 581 60.08 55.08 -59.37
N LEU A 582 59.29 54.40 -60.22
CA LEU A 582 58.08 53.68 -59.79
C LEU A 582 58.39 52.59 -58.74
N SER A 583 59.53 51.92 -58.85
CA SER A 583 59.97 50.89 -57.89
C SER A 583 60.23 51.45 -56.49
N LEU A 584 60.76 52.68 -56.38
CA LEU A 584 61.00 53.32 -55.08
C LEU A 584 59.68 53.62 -54.37
N LEU A 585 58.76 54.25 -55.10
CA LEU A 585 57.44 54.61 -54.60
C LEU A 585 56.62 53.37 -54.25
N GLY A 586 56.58 52.39 -55.16
CA GLY A 586 55.88 51.12 -54.95
C GLY A 586 56.41 50.35 -53.73
N PHE A 587 57.73 50.34 -53.52
CA PHE A 587 58.34 49.72 -52.34
C PHE A 587 57.95 50.47 -51.05
N HIS A 588 58.15 51.79 -50.97
CA HIS A 588 57.89 52.55 -49.74
C HIS A 588 56.39 52.64 -49.39
N ILE A 589 55.50 52.71 -50.38
CA ILE A 589 54.05 52.64 -50.14
C ILE A 589 53.67 51.26 -49.60
N SER A 590 54.15 50.18 -50.23
CA SER A 590 53.86 48.82 -49.76
C SER A 590 54.43 48.58 -48.37
N HIS A 591 55.61 49.12 -48.08
CA HIS A 591 56.25 49.01 -46.77
C HIS A 591 55.49 49.82 -45.69
N GLY A 592 55.07 51.05 -46.02
CA GLY A 592 54.18 51.86 -45.18
C GLY A 592 52.83 51.18 -44.93
N ALA A 593 52.27 50.50 -45.94
CA ALA A 593 51.05 49.72 -45.81
C ALA A 593 51.23 48.53 -44.84
N VAL A 594 52.40 47.88 -44.82
CA VAL A 594 52.70 46.86 -43.79
C VAL A 594 52.70 47.46 -42.39
N PHE A 595 53.33 48.63 -42.17
CA PHE A 595 53.30 49.29 -40.85
C PHE A 595 51.89 49.71 -40.44
N ALA A 596 51.11 50.27 -41.36
CA ALA A 596 49.71 50.61 -41.12
C ALA A 596 48.88 49.35 -40.78
N LEU A 597 49.11 48.25 -41.49
CA LEU A 597 48.46 46.97 -41.20
C LEU A 597 48.82 46.46 -39.81
N MET A 598 50.07 46.61 -39.35
CA MET A 598 50.45 46.25 -37.98
C MET A 598 49.76 47.12 -36.92
N PHE A 599 49.55 48.42 -37.21
CA PHE A 599 48.74 49.28 -36.35
C PHE A 599 47.27 48.83 -36.30
N PHE A 600 46.68 48.50 -37.45
CA PHE A 600 45.31 47.97 -37.50
C PHE A 600 45.18 46.61 -36.82
N TYR A 601 46.19 45.74 -36.89
CA TYR A 601 46.27 44.51 -36.10
C TYR A 601 46.24 44.79 -34.61
N TRP A 602 47.08 45.71 -34.13
CA TRP A 602 47.11 46.06 -32.72
C TRP A 602 45.77 46.61 -32.21
N ARG A 603 45.04 47.35 -33.05
CA ARG A 603 43.84 48.07 -32.63
C ARG A 603 42.51 47.35 -32.90
N TYR A 604 42.39 46.58 -33.99
CA TYR A 604 41.11 46.09 -34.49
C TYR A 604 41.13 44.69 -35.16
N LEU A 605 42.15 44.35 -35.96
CA LEU A 605 42.15 43.13 -36.78
C LEU A 605 42.55 41.90 -35.95
N ASP A 606 41.93 40.75 -36.24
CA ASP A 606 42.41 39.47 -35.74
C ASP A 606 43.68 39.01 -36.50
N MET A 607 44.31 37.96 -35.98
CA MET A 607 45.55 37.41 -36.55
C MET A 607 45.37 36.88 -37.98
N PHE A 608 44.25 36.22 -38.28
CA PHE A 608 44.02 35.61 -39.60
C PHE A 608 43.74 36.65 -40.68
N GLN A 609 42.96 37.67 -40.36
CA GLN A 609 42.71 38.82 -41.23
C GLN A 609 44.01 39.57 -41.52
N THR A 610 44.83 39.82 -40.49
CA THR A 610 46.13 40.46 -40.62
C THR A 610 47.05 39.66 -41.54
N ILE A 611 47.16 38.34 -41.36
CA ILE A 611 47.99 37.49 -42.22
C ILE A 611 47.49 37.51 -43.67
N ARG A 612 46.17 37.47 -43.89
CA ARG A 612 45.59 37.53 -45.24
C ARG A 612 45.93 38.84 -45.94
N TYR A 613 45.75 39.98 -45.27
CA TYR A 613 46.11 41.28 -45.85
C TYR A 613 47.62 41.42 -46.01
N LEU A 614 48.41 40.90 -45.07
CA LEU A 614 49.87 40.92 -45.15
C LEU A 614 50.35 40.10 -46.35
N ALA A 615 49.77 38.93 -46.61
CA ALA A 615 50.09 38.12 -47.79
C ALA A 615 49.84 38.89 -49.08
N LEU A 616 48.73 39.63 -49.17
CA LEU A 616 48.41 40.47 -50.32
C LEU A 616 49.37 41.65 -50.48
N VAL A 617 49.69 42.37 -49.41
CA VAL A 617 50.62 43.51 -49.43
C VAL A 617 52.08 43.08 -49.65
N SER A 618 52.44 41.85 -49.24
CA SER A 618 53.80 41.31 -49.40
C SER A 618 54.17 41.09 -50.86
N ILE A 619 53.21 40.80 -51.74
CA ILE A 619 53.46 40.60 -53.18
C ILE A 619 54.07 41.86 -53.83
N PRO A 620 53.41 43.04 -53.82
CA PRO A 620 54.00 44.25 -54.39
C PRO A 620 55.25 44.69 -53.60
N LEU A 621 55.28 44.53 -52.28
CA LEU A 621 56.47 44.84 -51.47
C LEU A 621 57.70 44.07 -51.97
N PHE A 622 57.56 42.76 -52.20
CA PHE A 622 58.63 41.91 -52.69
C PHE A 622 59.07 42.28 -54.10
N LEU A 623 58.13 42.44 -55.04
CA LEU A 623 58.45 42.74 -56.44
C LEU A 623 59.12 44.11 -56.62
N PHE A 624 58.54 45.16 -56.03
CA PHE A 624 59.11 46.50 -56.08
C PHE A 624 60.41 46.60 -55.29
N GLY A 625 60.50 45.91 -54.14
CA GLY A 625 61.72 45.84 -53.35
C GLY A 625 62.87 45.18 -54.09
N HIS A 626 62.64 44.03 -54.73
CA HIS A 626 63.65 43.34 -55.54
C HIS A 626 64.15 44.23 -56.67
N ARG A 627 63.24 44.89 -57.41
CA ARG A 627 63.62 45.79 -58.51
C ARG A 627 64.35 47.04 -58.02
N LEU A 628 63.92 47.63 -56.90
CA LEU A 628 64.57 48.79 -56.30
C LEU A 628 66.00 48.45 -55.86
N LEU A 629 66.18 47.32 -55.15
CA LEU A 629 67.49 46.87 -54.68
C LEU A 629 68.41 46.51 -55.85
N ALA A 630 67.92 45.85 -56.90
CA ALA A 630 68.70 45.58 -58.11
C ALA A 630 69.17 46.87 -58.80
N THR A 631 68.30 47.89 -58.87
CA THR A 631 68.65 49.20 -59.44
C THR A 631 69.71 49.91 -58.59
N LEU A 632 69.61 49.81 -57.27
CA LEU A 632 70.61 50.38 -56.36
C LEU A 632 71.95 49.65 -56.43
N ALA A 633 71.94 48.32 -56.58
CA ALA A 633 73.15 47.53 -56.76
C ALA A 633 73.86 47.89 -58.08
N ALA A 634 73.12 47.97 -59.18
CA ALA A 634 73.65 48.37 -60.49
C ALA A 634 74.12 49.84 -60.57
N ARG A 635 73.81 50.69 -59.58
CA ARG A 635 74.38 52.04 -59.45
C ARG A 635 75.65 52.07 -58.59
N ARG A 636 75.90 51.02 -57.80
CA ARG A 636 77.07 50.88 -56.93
C ARG A 636 78.22 50.17 -57.63
N GLU A 637 77.88 49.16 -58.43
CA GLU A 637 78.75 48.65 -59.50
C GLU A 637 78.91 49.71 -60.60
#